data_AF-A0A916G8T4-F1
#
_entry.id   AF-A0A916G8T4-F1
#
_cell.length_a   1.000
_cell.length_b   1.000
_cell.length_c   1.000
_cell.angle_alpha   90.00
_cell.angle_beta   90.00
_cell.angle_gamma   90.00
#
_symmetry.space_group_name_H-M   'P 1'
#
loop_
_entity.id
_entity.type
_entity.pdbx_description
1 polymer ?
#
loop_
_entity_poly.entity_id
_entity_poly.type
_entity_poly.pdbx_seq_one_letter_code
_entity_poly.pdbx_strand_id
1 'polypeptide(L)'
;MAIAAPVSAVRHIAACCLSLLFHLGAAFGQNAQVNIQVDASADRRAINPYIYGVAFASTSAMQDLNAPLHRWGGNYTSRYNWQQDADNRAADWYFESVPEGSGTPGWVVDDFIERSKAANAEPMITMPLLDWVAKLGAGRSKLASFSQAKYGEQTDADWSWFPDAGNGVLAATGQNITGNDPNDANVANSTALQNGFVQHLLTRWGSAANGGLRYYLMDNEHSIWFGTHRDVAPVGATMEQIRQKMIDYGTIIRLADPGAKIVGPEEWGWLGMLYSGYDQQYAAAHGWSSFPDRAAHGNMDYLPWLLNELRLHEQSTGRRLLDVFTVHYYPQGGEYGNNTSTSMQLRRNRSTRSLWDPDYTDETWVNAKVMLIPRLRQWVASYYPGLQTGVTEYNWGAEGHINGATAQADVLGIFGREGLDFGARWTTPASNTPTYKAMKMYRNYDGNLSGFGDTSVRATVPNPDELSAFAALRSGDGALTIMVVNKVLSGTTPIQIALGAFAANGSAQVWQLTAANSITRLADISVSGNLLGTTVPAQSITLLVLAPSTKVQRAYVSAAAGSDVNTSSQCGRSAPCRSFAAAVGVVASGGEVVALDSGDYGSVTLANSVTLIAAPGKQVSIGATSGNAVTVATPGVKAVLRGLHLAGFGAANGIFMSAGAGLSVENCVITGFGASGIDVSAAAQVSVTGSMLRNNAVGVKLEGAAKATLQSVKILGSSSEGVVVAKSVPAGGATTASLAGTIIAGGGWGVRAGAAGTTGTVIVNITRSRVLNHGGGGVRAVNGGGSTGVTLGRSLISGNAIGLQNQGGIFRSSQNNTFSGNGTDVSGTITGLSPS
;
A
#
# COMPACT_ATOMS: atom_id res chain seq x y z
N MET A 1 57.25 -8.54 -77.49
CA MET A 1 58.61 -7.96 -77.58
C MET A 1 59.18 -7.97 -76.18
N ALA A 2 60.42 -8.45 -76.04
CA ALA A 2 61.20 -8.79 -74.84
C ALA A 2 60.97 -7.89 -73.59
N ILE A 3 61.16 -8.33 -72.34
CA ILE A 3 62.42 -8.83 -71.74
C ILE A 3 62.11 -9.56 -70.40
N ALA A 4 62.81 -10.69 -70.16
CA ALA A 4 62.99 -11.37 -68.86
C ALA A 4 64.05 -10.61 -68.02
N ALA A 5 64.02 -10.50 -66.69
CA ALA A 5 64.35 -11.56 -65.70
C ALA A 5 64.32 -10.94 -64.26
N PRO A 6 64.47 -11.75 -63.19
CA PRO A 6 63.99 -11.50 -61.82
C PRO A 6 65.09 -11.01 -60.85
N VAL A 7 64.75 -10.77 -59.56
CA VAL A 7 65.49 -11.20 -58.35
C VAL A 7 64.75 -10.75 -57.07
N SER A 8 64.30 -11.75 -56.31
CA SER A 8 64.31 -11.88 -54.84
C SER A 8 64.46 -10.61 -53.97
N ALA A 9 63.50 -10.37 -53.07
CA ALA A 9 63.68 -10.60 -51.64
C ALA A 9 62.41 -10.31 -50.82
N VAL A 10 62.30 -11.01 -49.68
CA VAL A 10 61.40 -10.80 -48.54
C VAL A 10 60.06 -11.55 -48.59
N ARG A 11 60.16 -12.83 -48.19
CA ARG A 11 59.15 -13.52 -47.39
C ARG A 11 58.67 -12.59 -46.26
N HIS A 12 57.34 -12.47 -46.08
CA HIS A 12 56.59 -12.16 -44.83
C HIS A 12 55.36 -11.25 -45.01
N ILE A 13 54.68 -11.21 -46.17
CA ILE A 13 53.35 -10.57 -46.24
C ILE A 13 52.43 -11.36 -47.19
N ALA A 14 52.08 -12.59 -46.82
CA ALA A 14 51.03 -13.35 -47.50
C ALA A 14 50.30 -14.35 -46.58
N ALA A 15 50.40 -14.14 -45.25
CA ALA A 15 49.68 -14.91 -44.23
C ALA A 15 48.91 -14.00 -43.24
N CYS A 16 48.67 -12.73 -43.60
CA CYS A 16 47.92 -11.77 -42.79
C CYS A 16 46.62 -11.26 -43.45
N CYS A 17 46.29 -11.70 -44.66
CA CYS A 17 45.06 -11.26 -45.34
C CYS A 17 44.01 -12.36 -45.54
N LEU A 18 44.26 -13.60 -45.08
CA LEU A 18 43.26 -14.69 -45.08
C LEU A 18 42.91 -15.21 -43.68
N SER A 19 43.49 -14.62 -42.63
CA SER A 19 43.20 -14.86 -41.22
C SER A 19 42.36 -13.75 -40.57
N LEU A 20 42.06 -12.67 -41.29
CA LEU A 20 41.15 -11.60 -40.84
C LEU A 20 39.66 -11.84 -41.18
N LEU A 21 39.32 -12.97 -41.80
CA LEU A 21 37.93 -13.35 -42.13
C LEU A 21 37.37 -14.47 -41.24
N PHE A 22 38.08 -14.86 -40.18
CA PHE A 22 37.64 -15.89 -39.22
C PHE A 22 37.68 -15.46 -37.75
N HIS A 23 37.76 -14.15 -37.47
CA HIS A 23 37.70 -13.60 -36.10
C HIS A 23 36.67 -12.46 -35.95
N LEU A 24 35.58 -12.48 -36.71
CA LEU A 24 34.33 -11.88 -36.25
C LEU A 24 33.67 -12.90 -35.33
N GLY A 25 34.24 -13.05 -34.12
CA GLY A 25 33.47 -13.56 -33.01
C GLY A 25 32.20 -12.72 -32.92
N ALA A 26 31.05 -13.36 -32.79
CA ALA A 26 29.80 -12.69 -32.52
C ALA A 26 30.01 -11.80 -31.28
N ALA A 27 30.24 -10.51 -31.51
CA ALA A 27 30.13 -9.51 -30.47
C ALA A 27 28.67 -9.55 -30.05
N PHE A 28 28.39 -10.25 -28.95
CA PHE A 28 27.11 -10.12 -28.26
C PHE A 28 26.97 -8.63 -27.93
N GLY A 29 26.18 -7.92 -28.73
CA GLY A 29 26.04 -6.47 -28.63
C GLY A 29 25.55 -6.09 -27.25
N GLN A 30 26.27 -5.20 -26.58
CA GLN A 30 25.82 -4.58 -25.34
C GLN A 30 24.77 -3.52 -25.70
N ASN A 31 23.60 -3.57 -25.06
CA ASN A 31 22.58 -2.54 -25.20
C ASN A 31 23.02 -1.25 -24.49
N ALA A 32 22.35 -0.13 -24.78
CA ALA A 32 22.63 1.13 -24.09
C ALA A 32 22.42 0.99 -22.58
N GLN A 33 23.23 1.72 -21.80
CA GLN A 33 23.06 1.73 -20.34
C GLN A 33 21.70 2.34 -19.96
N VAL A 34 20.99 1.68 -19.05
CA VAL A 34 19.72 2.16 -18.50
C VAL A 34 19.94 2.68 -17.08
N ASN A 35 19.54 3.93 -16.83
CA ASN A 35 19.55 4.54 -15.50
C ASN A 35 18.18 4.37 -14.85
N ILE A 36 18.15 3.70 -13.71
CA ILE A 36 16.96 3.45 -12.89
C ILE A 36 17.04 4.37 -11.67
N GLN A 37 15.99 5.15 -11.40
CA GLN A 37 15.91 5.96 -10.19
C GLN A 37 14.90 5.34 -9.25
N VAL A 38 15.30 5.10 -8.01
CA VAL A 38 14.42 4.59 -6.95
C VAL A 38 14.41 5.60 -5.81
N ASP A 39 13.23 6.00 -5.34
CA ASP A 39 13.08 6.87 -4.16
C ASP A 39 12.17 6.18 -3.14
N ALA A 40 12.76 5.71 -2.04
CA ALA A 40 12.05 4.97 -1.01
C ALA A 40 11.04 5.81 -0.19
N SER A 41 11.04 7.14 -0.38
CA SER A 41 10.11 8.06 0.28
C SER A 41 8.96 8.52 -0.62
N ALA A 42 9.11 8.41 -1.95
CA ALA A 42 8.13 8.88 -2.92
C ALA A 42 7.09 7.80 -3.28
N ASP A 43 5.86 8.26 -3.57
CA ASP A 43 4.70 7.47 -4.02
C ASP A 43 4.41 6.20 -3.20
N ARG A 44 4.64 6.28 -1.88
CA ARG A 44 4.47 5.13 -0.99
C ARG A 44 3.04 4.61 -1.01
N ARG A 45 2.87 3.33 -1.35
CA ARG A 45 1.56 2.67 -1.39
C ARG A 45 1.67 1.23 -0.88
N ALA A 46 0.69 0.79 -0.09
CA ALA A 46 0.60 -0.62 0.29
C ALA A 46 0.34 -1.49 -0.94
N ILE A 47 1.08 -2.60 -1.05
CA ILE A 47 0.85 -3.65 -2.04
C ILE A 47 -0.05 -4.69 -1.37
N ASN A 48 -1.29 -4.81 -1.85
CA ASN A 48 -2.19 -5.82 -1.34
C ASN A 48 -1.69 -7.21 -1.76
N PRO A 49 -1.45 -8.16 -0.83
CA PRO A 49 -0.94 -9.49 -1.20
C PRO A 49 -1.89 -10.27 -2.11
N TYR A 50 -3.18 -9.92 -2.17
CA TYR A 50 -4.14 -10.59 -3.04
C TYR A 50 -3.95 -10.30 -4.54
N ILE A 51 -3.02 -9.45 -4.94
CA ILE A 51 -2.62 -9.32 -6.37
C ILE A 51 -1.84 -10.54 -6.89
N TYR A 52 -1.34 -11.38 -5.99
CA TYR A 52 -0.56 -12.58 -6.32
C TYR A 52 -1.42 -13.86 -6.34
N GLY A 53 -2.73 -13.71 -6.60
CA GLY A 53 -3.68 -14.80 -6.61
C GLY A 53 -3.60 -15.68 -7.85
N VAL A 54 -4.16 -16.87 -7.72
CA VAL A 54 -4.19 -17.91 -8.76
C VAL A 54 -5.57 -18.53 -8.88
N ALA A 55 -5.92 -19.03 -10.06
CA ALA A 55 -7.08 -19.92 -10.24
C ALA A 55 -6.61 -21.38 -10.41
N PHE A 56 -7.38 -22.31 -9.84
CA PHE A 56 -7.21 -23.76 -10.00
C PHE A 56 -5.80 -24.31 -9.69
N ALA A 57 -5.18 -23.82 -8.62
CA ALA A 57 -3.91 -24.33 -8.12
C ALA A 57 -4.08 -25.60 -7.27
N SER A 58 -3.05 -26.46 -7.27
CA SER A 58 -2.89 -27.45 -6.21
C SER A 58 -2.43 -26.78 -4.91
N THR A 59 -2.68 -27.42 -3.75
CA THR A 59 -2.17 -26.95 -2.45
C THR A 59 -0.64 -26.78 -2.46
N SER A 60 0.09 -27.71 -3.09
CA SER A 60 1.56 -27.62 -3.21
C SER A 60 2.01 -26.43 -4.06
N ALA A 61 1.31 -26.12 -5.15
CA ALA A 61 1.61 -24.96 -5.97
C ALA A 61 1.34 -23.65 -5.21
N MET A 62 0.23 -23.56 -4.47
CA MET A 62 -0.06 -22.37 -3.65
C MET A 62 0.97 -22.15 -2.53
N GLN A 63 1.37 -23.22 -1.84
CA GLN A 63 2.41 -23.16 -0.81
C GLN A 63 3.76 -22.72 -1.40
N ASP A 64 4.16 -23.30 -2.53
CA ASP A 64 5.44 -22.98 -3.17
C ASP A 64 5.45 -21.58 -3.81
N LEU A 65 4.33 -21.14 -4.38
CA LEU A 65 4.16 -19.77 -4.87
C LEU A 65 3.90 -18.77 -3.74
N ASN A 66 3.62 -19.22 -2.51
CA ASN A 66 3.14 -18.36 -1.42
C ASN A 66 1.97 -17.46 -1.88
N ALA A 67 1.03 -18.08 -2.60
CA ALA A 67 -0.13 -17.43 -3.22
C ALA A 67 -1.25 -17.29 -2.17
N PRO A 68 -1.66 -16.06 -1.80
CA PRO A 68 -2.58 -15.84 -0.69
C PRO A 68 -4.06 -15.85 -1.09
N LEU A 69 -4.37 -16.02 -2.38
CA LEU A 69 -5.71 -15.95 -2.93
C LEU A 69 -5.91 -17.06 -3.97
N HIS A 70 -7.04 -17.75 -3.90
CA HIS A 70 -7.36 -18.87 -4.79
C HIS A 70 -8.78 -18.76 -5.34
N ARG A 71 -8.92 -18.56 -6.66
CA ARG A 71 -10.22 -18.37 -7.33
C ARG A 71 -10.79 -19.67 -7.88
N TRP A 72 -12.03 -19.99 -7.50
CA TRP A 72 -12.89 -20.96 -8.15
C TRP A 72 -13.97 -20.19 -8.95
N GLY A 73 -13.75 -20.06 -10.25
CA GLY A 73 -14.58 -19.27 -11.16
C GLY A 73 -14.41 -19.68 -12.62
N GLY A 74 -14.88 -18.86 -13.55
CA GLY A 74 -14.93 -19.17 -14.97
C GLY A 74 -16.25 -19.80 -15.41
N ASN A 75 -16.39 -20.03 -16.71
CA ASN A 75 -17.65 -20.37 -17.39
C ASN A 75 -18.51 -21.43 -16.69
N TYR A 76 -17.97 -22.62 -16.42
CA TYR A 76 -18.77 -23.73 -15.88
C TYR A 76 -19.28 -23.46 -14.45
N THR A 77 -18.61 -22.58 -13.69
CA THR A 77 -19.03 -22.25 -12.32
C THR A 77 -20.34 -21.47 -12.28
N SER A 78 -20.67 -20.71 -13.33
CA SER A 78 -22.00 -20.08 -13.52
C SER A 78 -23.14 -21.09 -13.63
N ARG A 79 -22.81 -22.37 -13.89
CA ARG A 79 -23.77 -23.46 -14.10
C ARG A 79 -23.75 -24.50 -12.98
N TYR A 80 -23.00 -24.25 -11.92
CA TYR A 80 -22.85 -25.20 -10.82
C TYR A 80 -24.11 -25.33 -9.99
N ASN A 81 -24.57 -26.57 -9.83
CA ASN A 81 -25.64 -26.96 -8.93
C ASN A 81 -25.04 -27.63 -7.69
N TRP A 82 -24.95 -26.87 -6.60
CA TRP A 82 -24.38 -27.36 -5.35
C TRP A 82 -25.15 -28.56 -4.76
N GLN A 83 -26.46 -28.71 -5.02
CA GLN A 83 -27.24 -29.83 -4.47
C GLN A 83 -26.90 -31.16 -5.12
N GLN A 84 -26.55 -31.14 -6.40
CA GLN A 84 -26.15 -32.34 -7.15
C GLN A 84 -24.64 -32.48 -7.27
N ASP A 85 -23.85 -31.49 -6.85
CA ASP A 85 -22.41 -31.41 -7.09
C ASP A 85 -22.12 -31.74 -8.57
N ALA A 86 -22.61 -30.84 -9.43
CA ALA A 86 -22.61 -31.00 -10.88
C ALA A 86 -22.64 -29.61 -11.53
N ASP A 87 -22.10 -29.48 -12.72
CA ASP A 87 -22.21 -28.25 -13.51
C ASP A 87 -22.48 -28.55 -14.99
N ASN A 88 -22.72 -27.50 -15.77
CA ASN A 88 -22.84 -27.57 -17.22
C ASN A 88 -21.60 -26.92 -17.85
N ARG A 89 -21.01 -27.59 -18.83
CA ARG A 89 -19.75 -27.18 -19.47
C ARG A 89 -19.90 -26.04 -20.47
N ALA A 90 -21.12 -25.50 -20.61
CA ALA A 90 -21.38 -24.35 -21.45
C ALA A 90 -20.93 -24.62 -22.91
N ALA A 91 -20.67 -23.57 -23.68
CA ALA A 91 -20.12 -23.68 -25.02
C ALA A 91 -18.69 -24.28 -25.05
N ASP A 92 -18.00 -24.36 -23.91
CA ASP A 92 -16.62 -24.90 -23.85
C ASP A 92 -16.60 -26.40 -24.16
N TRP A 93 -17.66 -27.13 -23.78
CA TRP A 93 -17.79 -28.56 -24.08
C TRP A 93 -19.26 -28.98 -24.26
N TYR A 94 -19.78 -28.75 -25.47
CA TYR A 94 -21.07 -29.27 -25.98
C TYR A 94 -22.30 -29.07 -25.08
N PHE A 95 -22.29 -28.08 -24.19
CA PHE A 95 -23.37 -27.79 -23.25
C PHE A 95 -23.79 -29.01 -22.41
N GLU A 96 -22.81 -29.85 -22.06
CA GLU A 96 -23.04 -31.05 -21.26
C GLU A 96 -23.18 -30.69 -19.78
N SER A 97 -24.24 -31.20 -19.13
CA SER A 97 -24.30 -31.29 -17.68
C SER A 97 -23.68 -32.58 -17.22
N VAL A 98 -22.68 -32.49 -16.34
CA VAL A 98 -21.89 -33.64 -15.92
C VAL A 98 -21.69 -33.67 -14.40
N PRO A 99 -21.56 -34.85 -13.79
CA PRO A 99 -21.29 -34.96 -12.37
C PRO A 99 -19.90 -34.44 -12.02
N GLU A 100 -19.81 -33.75 -10.89
CA GLU A 100 -18.56 -33.44 -10.20
C GLU A 100 -18.37 -34.36 -8.99
N GLY A 101 -17.13 -34.42 -8.52
CA GLY A 101 -16.77 -34.93 -7.20
C GLY A 101 -17.42 -36.26 -6.81
N SER A 102 -17.89 -36.32 -5.56
CA SER A 102 -18.55 -37.50 -4.98
C SER A 102 -20.07 -37.51 -5.17
N GLY A 103 -20.66 -36.38 -5.59
CA GLY A 103 -22.11 -36.18 -5.59
C GLY A 103 -22.72 -35.80 -4.25
N THR A 104 -21.90 -35.65 -3.21
CA THR A 104 -22.33 -35.05 -1.95
C THR A 104 -22.57 -33.55 -2.18
N PRO A 105 -23.69 -32.96 -1.71
CA PRO A 105 -23.98 -31.55 -1.93
C PRO A 105 -22.81 -30.63 -1.52
N GLY A 106 -22.36 -29.76 -2.42
CA GLY A 106 -21.31 -28.77 -2.20
C GLY A 106 -19.88 -29.32 -2.18
N TRP A 107 -19.67 -30.62 -2.42
CA TRP A 107 -18.40 -31.28 -2.13
C TRP A 107 -17.20 -30.69 -2.91
N VAL A 108 -17.34 -30.42 -4.21
CA VAL A 108 -16.20 -29.90 -5.00
C VAL A 108 -15.75 -28.51 -4.50
N VAL A 109 -16.70 -27.72 -4.01
CA VAL A 109 -16.42 -26.40 -3.43
C VAL A 109 -15.81 -26.54 -2.04
N ASP A 110 -16.30 -27.47 -1.22
CA ASP A 110 -15.71 -27.75 0.09
C ASP A 110 -14.27 -28.24 -0.04
N ASP A 111 -13.98 -29.16 -0.98
CA ASP A 111 -12.62 -29.60 -1.30
C ASP A 111 -11.74 -28.43 -1.76
N PHE A 112 -12.27 -27.54 -2.60
CA PHE A 112 -11.56 -26.34 -3.03
C PHE A 112 -11.20 -25.43 -1.84
N ILE A 113 -12.16 -25.18 -0.94
CA ILE A 113 -11.94 -24.37 0.28
C ILE A 113 -10.90 -25.04 1.18
N GLU A 114 -10.99 -26.35 1.38
CA GLU A 114 -10.05 -27.12 2.19
C GLU A 114 -8.62 -27.02 1.65
N ARG A 115 -8.43 -27.26 0.34
CA ARG A 115 -7.13 -27.16 -0.32
C ARG A 115 -6.53 -25.76 -0.25
N SER A 116 -7.37 -24.73 -0.32
CA SER A 116 -6.96 -23.32 -0.22
C SER A 116 -6.47 -23.00 1.20
N LYS A 117 -7.27 -23.37 2.20
CA LYS A 117 -6.93 -23.12 3.62
C LYS A 117 -5.70 -23.92 4.06
N ALA A 118 -5.51 -25.14 3.55
CA ALA A 118 -4.29 -25.94 3.78
C ALA A 118 -3.02 -25.27 3.23
N ALA A 119 -3.14 -24.35 2.28
CA ALA A 119 -2.04 -23.54 1.75
C ALA A 119 -1.96 -22.13 2.36
N ASN A 120 -2.76 -21.81 3.37
CA ASN A 120 -2.91 -20.45 3.92
C ASN A 120 -3.34 -19.42 2.85
N ALA A 121 -4.18 -19.85 1.90
CA ALA A 121 -4.78 -19.00 0.87
C ALA A 121 -6.27 -18.78 1.16
N GLU A 122 -6.78 -17.60 0.82
CA GLU A 122 -8.19 -17.28 0.90
C GLU A 122 -8.92 -17.77 -0.37
N PRO A 123 -9.91 -18.67 -0.25
CA PRO A 123 -10.72 -19.08 -1.39
C PRO A 123 -11.72 -18.00 -1.79
N MET A 124 -11.95 -17.88 -3.10
CA MET A 124 -13.04 -17.11 -3.70
C MET A 124 -13.94 -18.07 -4.47
N ILE A 125 -15.24 -18.09 -4.15
CA ILE A 125 -16.20 -19.03 -4.73
C ILE A 125 -17.24 -18.27 -5.53
N THR A 126 -17.45 -18.71 -6.76
CA THR A 126 -18.49 -18.18 -7.64
C THR A 126 -19.88 -18.61 -7.21
N MET A 127 -20.77 -17.63 -7.09
CA MET A 127 -22.19 -17.79 -6.84
C MET A 127 -22.94 -17.71 -8.18
N PRO A 128 -23.64 -18.76 -8.63
CA PRO A 128 -24.43 -18.72 -9.86
C PRO A 128 -25.58 -17.70 -9.81
N LEU A 129 -25.62 -16.76 -10.74
CA LEU A 129 -26.70 -15.79 -10.97
C LEU A 129 -27.54 -16.14 -12.22
N LEU A 130 -27.05 -17.01 -13.11
CA LEU A 130 -27.82 -17.52 -14.24
C LEU A 130 -29.14 -18.15 -13.77
N ASP A 131 -30.20 -18.05 -14.59
CA ASP A 131 -31.51 -18.60 -14.26
C ASP A 131 -31.55 -20.13 -14.27
N TRP A 132 -30.49 -20.79 -14.76
CA TRP A 132 -30.43 -22.24 -14.95
C TRP A 132 -29.06 -22.79 -14.53
N VAL A 133 -29.08 -23.74 -13.61
CA VAL A 133 -27.90 -24.54 -13.21
C VAL A 133 -28.08 -25.99 -13.66
N ALA A 134 -26.99 -26.75 -13.66
CA ALA A 134 -26.98 -28.11 -14.18
C ALA A 134 -27.95 -29.05 -13.46
N LYS A 135 -28.38 -30.05 -14.21
CA LYS A 135 -29.13 -31.21 -13.72
C LYS A 135 -28.49 -32.48 -14.28
N LEU A 136 -28.54 -33.54 -13.50
CA LEU A 136 -28.13 -34.88 -13.95
C LEU A 136 -29.31 -35.80 -14.16
N GLY A 137 -29.10 -36.81 -15.00
CA GLY A 137 -30.05 -37.90 -15.20
C GLY A 137 -30.00 -38.94 -14.07
N ALA A 138 -30.73 -40.03 -14.26
CA ALA A 138 -30.76 -41.13 -13.32
C ALA A 138 -29.34 -41.70 -13.07
N GLY A 139 -29.01 -41.99 -11.81
CA GLY A 139 -27.68 -42.49 -11.46
C GLY A 139 -26.54 -41.49 -11.72
N ARG A 140 -26.83 -40.18 -11.73
CA ARG A 140 -25.87 -39.10 -12.03
C ARG A 140 -25.34 -39.13 -13.48
N SER A 141 -26.12 -39.68 -14.42
CA SER A 141 -25.72 -39.70 -15.84
C SER A 141 -25.65 -38.28 -16.40
N LYS A 142 -24.74 -38.07 -17.36
CA LYS A 142 -24.65 -36.81 -18.11
C LYS A 142 -25.98 -36.49 -18.83
N LEU A 143 -26.23 -35.21 -19.04
CA LEU A 143 -27.31 -34.69 -19.90
C LEU A 143 -26.74 -33.65 -20.87
N ALA A 144 -27.40 -33.40 -21.99
CA ALA A 144 -26.95 -32.44 -23.00
C ALA A 144 -28.08 -31.50 -23.40
N SER A 145 -27.79 -30.19 -23.44
CA SER A 145 -28.81 -29.19 -23.79
C SER A 145 -29.21 -29.23 -25.28
N PHE A 146 -28.34 -29.75 -26.16
CA PHE A 146 -28.58 -29.88 -27.59
C PHE A 146 -28.42 -31.34 -28.06
N SER A 147 -29.28 -32.22 -27.55
CA SER A 147 -29.37 -33.63 -28.01
C SER A 147 -29.57 -33.70 -29.53
N GLN A 148 -28.70 -34.44 -30.23
CA GLN A 148 -28.84 -34.68 -31.67
C GLN A 148 -30.10 -35.49 -31.99
N ALA A 149 -30.44 -36.46 -31.14
CA ALA A 149 -31.67 -37.23 -31.28
C ALA A 149 -32.93 -36.36 -31.18
N LYS A 150 -32.90 -35.27 -30.38
CA LYS A 150 -34.03 -34.36 -30.20
C LYS A 150 -34.08 -33.23 -31.23
N TYR A 151 -32.94 -32.62 -31.55
CA TYR A 151 -32.86 -31.40 -32.36
C TYR A 151 -32.32 -31.60 -33.78
N GLY A 152 -31.97 -32.84 -34.14
CA GLY A 152 -31.41 -33.20 -35.44
C GLY A 152 -29.88 -33.17 -35.47
N GLU A 153 -29.34 -33.57 -36.62
CA GLU A 153 -27.90 -33.65 -36.87
C GLU A 153 -27.24 -32.26 -36.78
N GLN A 154 -26.12 -32.21 -36.08
CA GLN A 154 -25.39 -30.98 -35.79
C GLN A 154 -24.00 -31.02 -36.41
N THR A 155 -23.37 -29.85 -36.56
CA THR A 155 -22.05 -29.75 -37.22
C THR A 155 -20.94 -30.46 -36.44
N ASP A 156 -21.13 -30.63 -35.13
CA ASP A 156 -20.19 -31.33 -34.26
C ASP A 156 -20.89 -31.88 -33.01
N ALA A 157 -20.28 -32.86 -32.35
CA ALA A 157 -20.75 -33.49 -31.12
C ALA A 157 -19.60 -34.14 -30.33
N ASP A 158 -19.80 -34.41 -29.04
CA ASP A 158 -18.86 -35.22 -28.25
C ASP A 158 -18.94 -36.71 -28.64
N TRP A 159 -18.42 -37.04 -29.81
CA TRP A 159 -18.40 -38.40 -30.35
C TRP A 159 -17.61 -39.40 -29.47
N SER A 160 -16.74 -38.92 -28.59
CA SER A 160 -15.86 -39.76 -27.77
C SER A 160 -16.53 -40.18 -26.46
N TRP A 161 -17.22 -39.27 -25.78
CA TRP A 161 -17.73 -39.50 -24.43
C TRP A 161 -19.23 -39.29 -24.28
N PHE A 162 -19.89 -38.59 -25.20
CA PHE A 162 -21.35 -38.44 -25.19
C PHE A 162 -21.91 -38.11 -26.60
N PRO A 163 -22.01 -39.08 -27.53
CA PRO A 163 -22.26 -38.80 -28.96
C PRO A 163 -23.57 -38.06 -29.28
N ASP A 164 -24.56 -38.14 -28.39
CA ASP A 164 -25.82 -37.41 -28.53
C ASP A 164 -25.68 -35.91 -28.17
N ALA A 165 -24.63 -35.50 -27.46
CA ALA A 165 -24.37 -34.11 -27.09
C ALA A 165 -23.81 -33.32 -28.29
N GLY A 166 -24.69 -32.63 -29.02
CA GLY A 166 -24.30 -31.77 -30.12
C GLY A 166 -23.87 -30.36 -29.68
N ASN A 167 -23.20 -29.64 -30.57
CA ASN A 167 -22.66 -28.29 -30.32
C ASN A 167 -23.71 -27.14 -30.43
N GLY A 168 -24.98 -27.46 -30.63
CA GLY A 168 -26.07 -26.53 -30.80
C GLY A 168 -26.12 -25.83 -32.16
N VAL A 169 -25.48 -26.36 -33.21
CA VAL A 169 -25.45 -25.78 -34.56
C VAL A 169 -25.89 -26.83 -35.59
N LEU A 170 -26.94 -26.55 -36.36
CA LEU A 170 -27.52 -27.49 -37.32
C LEU A 170 -26.55 -27.80 -38.47
N ALA A 171 -26.31 -29.08 -38.76
CA ALA A 171 -25.46 -29.51 -39.87
C ALA A 171 -25.99 -29.04 -41.23
N ALA A 172 -27.32 -29.02 -41.39
CA ALA A 172 -27.97 -28.70 -42.66
C ALA A 172 -27.84 -27.21 -43.07
N THR A 173 -27.65 -26.30 -42.12
CA THR A 173 -27.73 -24.84 -42.37
C THR A 173 -26.56 -24.05 -41.79
N GLY A 174 -25.79 -24.63 -40.88
CA GLY A 174 -24.79 -23.91 -40.08
C GLY A 174 -25.39 -22.89 -39.11
N GLN A 175 -26.72 -22.89 -38.91
CA GLN A 175 -27.39 -21.97 -38.00
C GLN A 175 -27.48 -22.55 -36.59
N ASN A 176 -27.42 -21.67 -35.58
CA ASN A 176 -27.65 -22.05 -34.20
C ASN A 176 -29.07 -22.64 -34.03
N ILE A 177 -29.18 -23.73 -33.28
CA ILE A 177 -30.46 -24.21 -32.76
C ILE A 177 -31.00 -23.14 -31.80
N THR A 178 -32.27 -22.79 -31.96
CA THR A 178 -33.00 -21.84 -31.11
C THR A 178 -34.26 -22.51 -30.57
N GLY A 179 -34.73 -22.07 -29.40
CA GLY A 179 -35.93 -22.64 -28.77
C GLY A 179 -35.73 -24.05 -28.19
N ASN A 180 -34.49 -24.44 -27.88
CA ASN A 180 -34.24 -25.67 -27.12
C ASN A 180 -34.87 -25.55 -25.72
N ASP A 181 -35.30 -26.67 -25.16
CA ASP A 181 -35.83 -26.73 -23.80
C ASP A 181 -34.67 -26.68 -22.81
N PRO A 182 -34.55 -25.62 -21.97
CA PRO A 182 -33.47 -25.54 -20.98
C PRO A 182 -33.53 -26.71 -19.97
N ASN A 183 -34.70 -27.34 -19.77
CA ASN A 183 -34.85 -28.48 -18.89
C ASN A 183 -34.17 -29.76 -19.40
N ASP A 184 -33.65 -29.81 -20.63
CA ASP A 184 -32.99 -31.01 -21.14
C ASP A 184 -31.77 -31.41 -20.31
N ALA A 185 -31.00 -30.42 -19.87
CA ALA A 185 -29.82 -30.62 -19.04
C ALA A 185 -29.80 -29.77 -17.76
N ASN A 186 -30.82 -28.94 -17.53
CA ASN A 186 -30.77 -27.95 -16.44
C ASN A 186 -32.00 -27.99 -15.54
N VAL A 187 -31.89 -27.27 -14.43
CA VAL A 187 -32.96 -26.95 -13.48
C VAL A 187 -32.91 -25.46 -13.14
N ALA A 188 -34.08 -24.88 -12.85
CA ALA A 188 -34.19 -23.47 -12.51
C ALA A 188 -33.35 -23.14 -11.26
N ASN A 189 -32.56 -22.07 -11.37
CA ASN A 189 -31.86 -21.45 -10.26
C ASN A 189 -32.77 -20.44 -9.56
N SER A 190 -32.48 -20.14 -8.29
CA SER A 190 -33.17 -19.10 -7.53
C SER A 190 -32.32 -18.61 -6.36
N THR A 191 -32.65 -17.44 -5.82
CA THR A 191 -32.08 -16.97 -4.56
C THR A 191 -32.34 -17.92 -3.39
N ALA A 192 -33.45 -18.65 -3.38
CA ALA A 192 -33.72 -19.66 -2.36
C ALA A 192 -32.73 -20.84 -2.46
N LEU A 193 -32.48 -21.33 -3.68
CA LEU A 193 -31.52 -22.41 -3.93
C LEU A 193 -30.10 -21.98 -3.53
N GLN A 194 -29.69 -20.77 -3.91
CA GLN A 194 -28.36 -20.24 -3.57
C GLN A 194 -28.23 -19.82 -2.10
N ASN A 195 -29.31 -19.40 -1.44
CA ASN A 195 -29.27 -19.18 0.00
C ASN A 195 -29.02 -20.51 0.74
N GLY A 196 -29.60 -21.61 0.25
CA GLY A 196 -29.26 -22.96 0.72
C GLY A 196 -27.76 -23.26 0.61
N PHE A 197 -27.11 -22.83 -0.49
CA PHE A 197 -25.66 -22.98 -0.66
C PHE A 197 -24.87 -22.14 0.35
N VAL A 198 -25.26 -20.88 0.57
CA VAL A 198 -24.63 -20.03 1.59
C VAL A 198 -24.79 -20.63 2.99
N GLN A 199 -25.96 -21.17 3.32
CA GLN A 199 -26.19 -21.85 4.61
C GLN A 199 -25.34 -23.11 4.76
N HIS A 200 -25.16 -23.90 3.68
CA HIS A 200 -24.25 -25.05 3.67
C HIS A 200 -22.82 -24.60 4.02
N LEU A 201 -22.31 -23.58 3.32
CA LEU A 201 -20.95 -23.05 3.54
C LEU A 201 -20.77 -22.50 4.97
N LEU A 202 -21.76 -21.77 5.49
CA LEU A 202 -21.76 -21.28 6.86
C LEU A 202 -21.75 -22.42 7.89
N THR A 203 -22.54 -23.46 7.66
CA THR A 203 -22.60 -24.64 8.54
C THR A 203 -21.27 -25.38 8.55
N ARG A 204 -20.65 -25.54 7.38
CA ARG A 204 -19.41 -26.32 7.21
C ARG A 204 -18.15 -25.57 7.65
N TRP A 205 -18.09 -24.26 7.40
CA TRP A 205 -16.85 -23.46 7.54
C TRP A 205 -16.97 -22.31 8.54
N GLY A 206 -18.17 -22.00 9.04
CA GLY A 206 -18.44 -20.80 9.82
C GLY A 206 -18.56 -19.54 8.96
N SER A 207 -18.88 -18.41 9.59
CA SER A 207 -18.92 -17.10 8.95
C SER A 207 -17.53 -16.58 8.57
N ALA A 208 -17.45 -15.67 7.61
CA ALA A 208 -16.23 -14.97 7.21
C ALA A 208 -15.49 -14.35 8.41
N ALA A 209 -16.22 -13.77 9.36
CA ALA A 209 -15.66 -13.18 10.59
C ALA A 209 -14.99 -14.21 11.52
N ASN A 210 -15.34 -15.49 11.39
CA ASN A 210 -14.83 -16.60 12.19
C ASN A 210 -13.90 -17.52 11.36
N GLY A 211 -13.31 -16.99 10.29
CA GLY A 211 -12.38 -17.73 9.44
C GLY A 211 -13.05 -18.66 8.42
N GLY A 212 -14.35 -18.47 8.13
CA GLY A 212 -15.11 -19.15 7.08
C GLY A 212 -14.75 -18.74 5.66
N LEU A 213 -15.64 -18.94 4.69
CA LEU A 213 -15.45 -18.41 3.34
C LEU A 213 -15.61 -16.89 3.35
N ARG A 214 -14.62 -16.15 2.83
CA ARG A 214 -14.66 -14.68 2.81
C ARG A 214 -15.18 -14.09 1.51
N TYR A 215 -14.92 -14.67 0.35
CA TYR A 215 -15.18 -14.03 -0.94
C TYR A 215 -16.19 -14.80 -1.78
N TYR A 216 -17.27 -14.12 -2.16
CA TYR A 216 -18.29 -14.63 -3.08
C TYR A 216 -18.22 -13.82 -4.39
N LEU A 217 -17.94 -14.50 -5.51
CA LEU A 217 -17.93 -13.90 -6.85
C LEU A 217 -19.35 -13.94 -7.41
N MET A 218 -19.82 -12.82 -7.95
CA MET A 218 -21.17 -12.69 -8.50
C MET A 218 -21.18 -13.20 -9.95
N ASP A 219 -21.25 -14.52 -10.10
CA ASP A 219 -21.20 -15.26 -11.37
C ASP A 219 -19.90 -15.00 -12.16
N ASN A 220 -19.95 -15.04 -13.49
CA ASN A 220 -18.82 -14.92 -14.39
C ASN A 220 -19.29 -14.36 -15.74
N GLU A 221 -18.70 -13.26 -16.20
CA GLU A 221 -18.78 -12.75 -17.58
C GLU A 221 -20.21 -12.61 -18.13
N HIS A 222 -21.10 -12.01 -17.33
CA HIS A 222 -22.53 -12.08 -17.59
C HIS A 222 -22.98 -11.40 -18.89
N SER A 223 -22.24 -10.42 -19.42
CA SER A 223 -22.59 -9.81 -20.70
C SER A 223 -22.47 -10.77 -21.88
N ILE A 224 -21.67 -11.82 -21.78
CA ILE A 224 -21.50 -12.81 -22.86
C ILE A 224 -22.18 -14.15 -22.57
N TRP A 225 -23.08 -14.21 -21.58
CA TRP A 225 -23.92 -15.40 -21.35
C TRP A 225 -24.67 -15.85 -22.61
N PHE A 226 -25.04 -14.94 -23.51
CA PHE A 226 -25.71 -15.28 -24.78
C PHE A 226 -24.86 -16.04 -25.78
N GLY A 227 -23.53 -15.96 -25.64
CA GLY A 227 -22.58 -16.80 -26.37
C GLY A 227 -22.27 -18.06 -25.56
N THR A 228 -21.66 -17.86 -24.39
CA THR A 228 -21.11 -18.94 -23.55
C THR A 228 -22.19 -19.92 -23.06
N HIS A 229 -23.35 -19.42 -22.64
CA HIS A 229 -24.47 -20.20 -22.10
C HIS A 229 -25.72 -20.08 -22.96
N ARG A 230 -25.53 -20.04 -24.28
CA ARG A 230 -26.62 -19.90 -25.27
C ARG A 230 -27.75 -20.90 -25.07
N ASP A 231 -27.46 -22.08 -24.54
CA ASP A 231 -28.44 -23.13 -24.25
C ASP A 231 -29.53 -22.72 -23.24
N VAL A 232 -29.23 -21.77 -22.35
CA VAL A 232 -30.17 -21.33 -21.30
C VAL A 232 -30.35 -19.82 -21.21
N ALA A 233 -29.45 -19.05 -21.81
CA ALA A 233 -29.49 -17.59 -21.81
C ALA A 233 -29.25 -17.02 -23.23
N PRO A 234 -30.03 -17.41 -24.26
CA PRO A 234 -29.75 -17.07 -25.66
C PRO A 234 -29.85 -15.58 -26.02
N VAL A 235 -30.42 -14.75 -25.12
CA VAL A 235 -30.52 -13.29 -25.29
C VAL A 235 -29.58 -12.63 -24.30
N GLY A 236 -28.80 -11.66 -24.78
CA GLY A 236 -27.86 -10.91 -23.95
C GLY A 236 -28.57 -10.20 -22.81
N ALA A 237 -28.03 -10.30 -21.61
CA ALA A 237 -28.61 -9.65 -20.44
C ALA A 237 -28.49 -8.13 -20.54
N THR A 238 -29.58 -7.44 -20.23
CA THR A 238 -29.59 -5.97 -20.07
C THR A 238 -28.88 -5.57 -18.77
N MET A 239 -28.42 -4.33 -18.70
CA MET A 239 -27.80 -3.80 -17.49
C MET A 239 -28.75 -3.80 -16.28
N GLU A 240 -30.05 -3.59 -16.51
CA GLU A 240 -31.07 -3.66 -15.47
C GLU A 240 -31.26 -5.06 -14.88
N GLN A 241 -31.30 -6.08 -15.73
CA GLN A 241 -31.39 -7.48 -15.28
C GLN A 241 -30.19 -7.86 -14.40
N ILE A 242 -28.99 -7.43 -14.78
CA ILE A 242 -27.79 -7.73 -13.99
C ILE A 242 -27.77 -6.96 -12.68
N ARG A 243 -28.12 -5.67 -12.69
CA ARG A 243 -28.30 -4.88 -11.45
C ARG A 243 -29.24 -5.61 -10.49
N GLN A 244 -30.39 -6.08 -10.98
CA GLN A 244 -31.36 -6.78 -10.15
C GLN A 244 -30.81 -8.09 -9.60
N LYS A 245 -30.15 -8.91 -10.43
CA LYS A 245 -29.50 -10.16 -9.98
C LYS A 245 -28.43 -9.89 -8.92
N MET A 246 -27.59 -8.88 -9.09
CA MET A 246 -26.58 -8.52 -8.09
C MET A 246 -27.22 -8.07 -6.76
N ILE A 247 -28.32 -7.31 -6.81
CA ILE A 247 -29.07 -6.92 -5.62
C ILE A 247 -29.66 -8.15 -4.92
N ASP A 248 -30.34 -9.02 -5.66
CA ASP A 248 -31.06 -10.17 -5.12
C ASP A 248 -30.12 -11.19 -4.47
N TYR A 249 -29.07 -11.58 -5.19
CA TYR A 249 -28.10 -12.58 -4.73
C TYR A 249 -27.12 -11.98 -3.72
N GLY A 250 -26.75 -10.70 -3.86
CA GLY A 250 -25.94 -10.00 -2.86
C GLY A 250 -26.68 -9.86 -1.53
N THR A 251 -28.00 -9.64 -1.58
CA THR A 251 -28.85 -9.52 -0.39
C THR A 251 -28.88 -10.80 0.43
N ILE A 252 -29.02 -11.97 -0.20
CA ILE A 252 -29.02 -13.25 0.54
C ILE A 252 -27.66 -13.52 1.18
N ILE A 253 -26.56 -13.22 0.49
CA ILE A 253 -25.19 -13.38 1.03
C ILE A 253 -25.01 -12.45 2.23
N ARG A 254 -25.33 -11.15 2.07
CA ARG A 254 -25.13 -10.15 3.13
C ARG A 254 -25.99 -10.39 4.37
N LEU A 255 -27.21 -10.93 4.20
CA LEU A 255 -28.08 -11.29 5.32
C LEU A 255 -27.55 -12.49 6.09
N ALA A 256 -27.05 -13.51 5.38
CA ALA A 256 -26.55 -14.73 5.97
C ALA A 256 -25.17 -14.52 6.63
N ASP A 257 -24.29 -13.77 5.97
CA ASP A 257 -22.93 -13.47 6.43
C ASP A 257 -22.57 -11.99 6.21
N PRO A 258 -22.85 -11.11 7.19
CA PRO A 258 -22.51 -9.70 7.09
C PRO A 258 -21.01 -9.42 6.92
N GLY A 259 -20.13 -10.35 7.33
CA GLY A 259 -18.68 -10.22 7.24
C GLY A 259 -18.08 -10.65 5.91
N ALA A 260 -18.85 -11.36 5.07
CA ALA A 260 -18.41 -11.78 3.74
C ALA A 260 -18.19 -10.60 2.80
N LYS A 261 -17.38 -10.82 1.77
CA LYS A 261 -17.04 -9.88 0.72
C LYS A 261 -17.66 -10.32 -0.60
N ILE A 262 -18.46 -9.44 -1.18
CA ILE A 262 -19.10 -9.65 -2.48
C ILE A 262 -18.22 -9.04 -3.56
N VAL A 263 -17.86 -9.84 -4.56
CA VAL A 263 -16.89 -9.52 -5.61
C VAL A 263 -17.60 -9.58 -6.95
N GLY A 264 -17.43 -8.57 -7.80
CA GLY A 264 -18.07 -8.57 -9.12
C GLY A 264 -17.93 -7.25 -9.88
N PRO A 265 -18.48 -7.17 -11.10
CA PRO A 265 -19.36 -8.18 -11.72
C PRO A 265 -18.65 -9.25 -12.58
N GLU A 266 -17.32 -9.36 -12.54
CA GLU A 266 -16.55 -10.36 -13.31
C GLU A 266 -16.70 -10.21 -14.84
N GLU A 267 -16.75 -8.98 -15.35
CA GLU A 267 -16.94 -8.71 -16.78
C GLU A 267 -15.74 -9.09 -17.65
N TRP A 268 -16.00 -9.64 -18.84
CA TRP A 268 -15.01 -10.40 -19.63
C TRP A 268 -13.84 -9.59 -20.22
N GLY A 269 -14.05 -8.29 -20.42
CA GLY A 269 -13.07 -7.45 -21.09
C GLY A 269 -13.64 -6.13 -21.58
N TRP A 270 -12.97 -5.51 -22.55
CA TRP A 270 -13.20 -4.11 -22.93
C TRP A 270 -14.65 -3.77 -23.27
N LEU A 271 -15.33 -4.57 -24.10
CA LEU A 271 -16.73 -4.31 -24.45
C LEU A 271 -17.66 -4.60 -23.27
N GLY A 272 -17.39 -5.65 -22.50
CA GLY A 272 -18.09 -5.96 -21.24
C GLY A 272 -17.99 -4.85 -20.20
N MET A 273 -16.99 -3.96 -20.28
CA MET A 273 -16.95 -2.80 -19.41
C MET A 273 -17.87 -1.65 -19.86
N LEU A 274 -18.17 -1.56 -21.16
CA LEU A 274 -18.80 -0.40 -21.78
C LEU A 274 -20.25 -0.63 -22.20
N TYR A 275 -20.61 -1.86 -22.57
CA TYR A 275 -21.90 -2.24 -23.12
C TYR A 275 -22.45 -3.46 -22.40
N SER A 276 -23.76 -3.50 -22.14
CA SER A 276 -24.41 -4.68 -21.60
C SER A 276 -24.38 -5.85 -22.59
N GLY A 277 -24.74 -7.04 -22.13
CA GLY A 277 -24.82 -8.21 -23.02
C GLY A 277 -25.85 -8.03 -24.13
N TYR A 278 -26.97 -7.39 -23.83
CA TYR A 278 -27.99 -7.06 -24.81
C TYR A 278 -27.43 -6.19 -25.93
N ASP A 279 -26.72 -5.11 -25.59
CA ASP A 279 -26.13 -4.21 -26.57
C ASP A 279 -25.01 -4.87 -27.38
N GLN A 280 -24.16 -5.68 -26.75
CA GLN A 280 -23.12 -6.42 -27.46
C GLN A 280 -23.71 -7.38 -28.50
N GLN A 281 -24.74 -8.15 -28.11
CA GLN A 281 -25.44 -9.06 -29.02
C GLN A 281 -26.17 -8.27 -30.12
N TYR A 282 -26.86 -7.19 -29.77
CA TYR A 282 -27.61 -6.37 -30.71
C TYR A 282 -26.69 -5.75 -31.75
N ALA A 283 -25.59 -5.13 -31.32
CA ALA A 283 -24.62 -4.48 -32.21
C ALA A 283 -23.92 -5.48 -33.13
N ALA A 284 -23.65 -6.70 -32.66
CA ALA A 284 -23.11 -7.77 -33.52
C ALA A 284 -24.08 -8.14 -34.66
N ALA A 285 -25.40 -8.11 -34.42
CA ALA A 285 -26.41 -8.45 -35.41
C ALA A 285 -26.88 -7.26 -36.28
N HIS A 286 -26.82 -6.03 -35.77
CA HIS A 286 -27.41 -4.84 -36.41
C HIS A 286 -26.40 -3.72 -36.71
N GLY A 287 -25.11 -3.94 -36.41
CA GLY A 287 -24.03 -2.97 -36.56
C GLY A 287 -23.75 -2.16 -35.29
N TRP A 288 -22.49 -1.71 -35.15
CA TRP A 288 -21.96 -1.01 -33.98
C TRP A 288 -22.29 0.50 -33.93
N SER A 289 -23.43 0.92 -34.49
CA SER A 289 -23.89 2.31 -34.51
C SER A 289 -25.07 2.59 -33.59
N SER A 290 -25.69 1.56 -33.01
CA SER A 290 -26.85 1.67 -32.12
C SER A 290 -26.74 0.69 -30.96
N PHE A 291 -27.04 1.19 -29.75
CA PHE A 291 -26.95 0.45 -28.49
C PHE A 291 -28.24 0.70 -27.68
N PRO A 292 -29.32 -0.08 -27.92
CA PRO A 292 -30.63 0.22 -27.36
C PRO A 292 -30.69 0.27 -25.83
N ASP A 293 -29.99 -0.63 -25.13
CA ASP A 293 -29.99 -0.70 -23.67
C ASP A 293 -29.25 0.51 -23.09
N ARG A 294 -28.05 0.82 -23.61
CA ARG A 294 -27.32 2.04 -23.28
C ARG A 294 -28.13 3.32 -23.56
N ALA A 295 -28.83 3.39 -24.69
CA ALA A 295 -29.67 4.54 -25.04
C ALA A 295 -30.83 4.72 -24.04
N ALA A 296 -31.43 3.62 -23.56
CA ALA A 296 -32.46 3.64 -22.54
C ALA A 296 -31.97 4.15 -21.17
N HIS A 297 -30.65 4.08 -20.91
CA HIS A 297 -30.02 4.44 -19.63
C HIS A 297 -29.15 5.70 -19.73
N GLY A 298 -29.58 6.68 -20.55
CA GLY A 298 -28.92 7.99 -20.63
C GLY A 298 -27.51 7.95 -21.24
N ASN A 299 -27.22 6.93 -22.05
CA ASN A 299 -25.94 6.71 -22.73
C ASN A 299 -24.73 6.49 -21.81
N MET A 300 -24.94 6.10 -20.56
CA MET A 300 -23.84 5.74 -19.65
C MET A 300 -23.13 4.47 -20.13
N ASP A 301 -21.81 4.40 -19.88
CA ASP A 301 -21.08 3.14 -19.98
C ASP A 301 -21.62 2.15 -18.94
N TYR A 302 -21.66 0.87 -19.30
CA TYR A 302 -22.30 -0.17 -18.51
C TYR A 302 -21.77 -0.28 -17.07
N LEU A 303 -20.46 -0.46 -16.84
CA LEU A 303 -19.94 -0.65 -15.48
C LEU A 303 -20.04 0.61 -14.60
N PRO A 304 -19.75 1.83 -15.09
CA PRO A 304 -20.08 3.06 -14.39
C PRO A 304 -21.55 3.18 -13.96
N TRP A 305 -22.48 2.79 -14.84
CA TRP A 305 -23.91 2.77 -14.54
C TRP A 305 -24.21 1.77 -13.42
N LEU A 306 -23.71 0.54 -13.53
CA LEU A 306 -23.94 -0.51 -12.53
C LEU A 306 -23.40 -0.12 -11.15
N LEU A 307 -22.19 0.45 -11.09
CA LEU A 307 -21.60 0.96 -9.84
C LEU A 307 -22.48 2.03 -9.20
N ASN A 308 -22.98 2.97 -10.00
CA ASN A 308 -23.85 4.02 -9.52
C ASN A 308 -25.17 3.47 -8.97
N GLU A 309 -25.79 2.52 -9.67
CA GLU A 309 -27.05 1.90 -9.24
C GLU A 309 -26.88 1.11 -7.93
N LEU A 310 -25.80 0.35 -7.78
CA LEU A 310 -25.51 -0.36 -6.53
C LEU A 310 -25.20 0.60 -5.38
N ARG A 311 -24.54 1.75 -5.64
CA ARG A 311 -24.38 2.82 -4.65
C ARG A 311 -25.71 3.42 -4.24
N LEU A 312 -26.61 3.71 -5.18
CA LEU A 312 -27.95 4.24 -4.89
C LEU A 312 -28.77 3.24 -4.05
N HIS A 313 -28.61 1.94 -4.32
CA HIS A 313 -29.17 0.89 -3.47
C HIS A 313 -28.59 0.93 -2.05
N GLU A 314 -27.27 1.04 -1.86
CA GLU A 314 -26.66 1.18 -0.52
C GLU A 314 -27.18 2.43 0.21
N GLN A 315 -27.28 3.56 -0.49
CA GLN A 315 -27.75 4.82 0.11
C GLN A 315 -29.20 4.76 0.55
N SER A 316 -30.06 4.03 -0.18
CA SER A 316 -31.48 3.89 0.16
C SER A 316 -31.75 2.84 1.24
N THR A 317 -30.92 1.80 1.33
CA THR A 317 -31.15 0.65 2.23
C THR A 317 -30.20 0.59 3.43
N GLY A 318 -29.10 1.34 3.40
CA GLY A 318 -27.99 1.22 4.34
C GLY A 318 -27.16 -0.06 4.16
N ARG A 319 -27.33 -0.79 3.05
CA ARG A 319 -26.70 -2.10 2.82
C ARG A 319 -25.76 -2.09 1.62
N ARG A 320 -24.47 -2.31 1.90
CA ARG A 320 -23.46 -2.53 0.86
C ARG A 320 -23.56 -3.93 0.26
N LEU A 321 -23.73 -4.02 -1.06
CA LEU A 321 -23.84 -5.28 -1.80
C LEU A 321 -22.68 -5.57 -2.75
N LEU A 322 -21.71 -4.67 -2.84
CA LEU A 322 -20.45 -4.89 -3.53
C LEU A 322 -19.31 -4.42 -2.61
N ASP A 323 -18.27 -5.23 -2.48
CA ASP A 323 -17.06 -4.86 -1.72
C ASP A 323 -15.85 -4.68 -2.63
N VAL A 324 -15.76 -5.49 -3.69
CA VAL A 324 -14.63 -5.50 -4.63
C VAL A 324 -15.18 -5.43 -6.05
N PHE A 325 -14.84 -4.35 -6.76
CA PHE A 325 -15.18 -4.17 -8.16
C PHE A 325 -14.14 -4.86 -9.05
N THR A 326 -14.57 -5.85 -9.83
CA THR A 326 -13.68 -6.74 -10.57
C THR A 326 -14.06 -6.87 -12.04
N VAL A 327 -13.04 -7.09 -12.86
CA VAL A 327 -13.13 -7.36 -14.30
C VAL A 327 -12.10 -8.43 -14.67
N HIS A 328 -12.24 -8.98 -15.87
CA HIS A 328 -11.24 -9.80 -16.53
C HIS A 328 -10.51 -8.99 -17.59
N TYR A 329 -9.27 -9.38 -17.89
CA TYR A 329 -8.49 -8.74 -18.93
C TYR A 329 -7.50 -9.69 -19.59
N TYR A 330 -7.74 -9.96 -20.87
CA TYR A 330 -6.79 -10.63 -21.76
C TYR A 330 -6.33 -9.64 -22.84
N PRO A 331 -5.02 -9.58 -23.17
CA PRO A 331 -4.54 -8.74 -24.25
C PRO A 331 -5.06 -9.25 -25.60
N GLN A 332 -5.50 -8.31 -26.45
CA GLN A 332 -6.30 -8.60 -27.64
C GLN A 332 -5.48 -8.74 -28.94
N GLY A 333 -4.16 -8.71 -28.84
CA GLY A 333 -3.23 -8.69 -29.98
C GLY A 333 -2.70 -10.06 -30.38
N GLY A 334 -3.24 -11.14 -29.79
CA GLY A 334 -2.80 -12.52 -30.00
C GLY A 334 -1.69 -12.97 -29.05
N GLU A 335 -1.40 -12.21 -27.99
CA GLU A 335 -0.40 -12.56 -26.98
C GLU A 335 -0.87 -13.74 -26.12
N TYR A 336 -2.15 -13.78 -25.77
CA TYR A 336 -2.77 -14.96 -25.13
C TYR A 336 -2.73 -16.14 -26.09
N GLY A 337 -1.96 -17.17 -25.73
CA GLY A 337 -1.60 -18.29 -26.60
C GLY A 337 -0.10 -18.59 -26.54
N ASN A 338 0.41 -19.40 -27.47
CA ASN A 338 1.80 -19.88 -27.46
C ASN A 338 2.70 -19.24 -28.52
N ASN A 339 2.25 -18.15 -29.17
CA ASN A 339 3.07 -17.48 -30.18
C ASN A 339 4.25 -16.73 -29.54
N THR A 340 5.45 -17.21 -29.85
CA THR A 340 6.75 -16.68 -29.41
C THR A 340 7.59 -16.12 -30.56
N SER A 341 6.98 -15.78 -31.69
CA SER A 341 7.66 -15.03 -32.76
C SER A 341 8.19 -13.69 -32.22
N THR A 342 9.27 -13.18 -32.81
CA THR A 342 9.90 -11.91 -32.42
C THR A 342 8.89 -10.76 -32.33
N SER A 343 7.98 -10.64 -33.31
CA SER A 343 6.93 -9.61 -33.32
C SER A 343 5.97 -9.76 -32.15
N MET A 344 5.56 -10.99 -31.82
CA MET A 344 4.69 -11.25 -30.68
C MET A 344 5.39 -11.01 -29.34
N GLN A 345 6.68 -11.36 -29.23
CA GLN A 345 7.45 -11.07 -28.02
C GLN A 345 7.57 -9.57 -27.76
N LEU A 346 7.88 -8.78 -28.80
CA LEU A 346 7.95 -7.33 -28.70
C LEU A 346 6.57 -6.71 -28.38
N ARG A 347 5.50 -7.24 -28.96
CA ARG A 347 4.13 -6.82 -28.61
C ARG A 347 3.83 -7.10 -27.14
N ARG A 348 4.13 -8.32 -26.66
CA ARG A 348 3.95 -8.72 -25.26
C ARG A 348 4.73 -7.82 -24.28
N ASN A 349 5.90 -7.33 -24.69
CA ASN A 349 6.69 -6.39 -23.89
C ASN A 349 5.99 -5.04 -23.69
N ARG A 350 5.23 -4.57 -24.69
CA ARG A 350 4.54 -3.27 -24.72
C ARG A 350 3.12 -3.33 -24.18
N SER A 351 2.36 -4.38 -24.50
CA SER A 351 0.90 -4.41 -24.29
C SER A 351 0.48 -4.45 -22.81
N THR A 352 1.39 -4.75 -21.89
CA THR A 352 1.15 -4.56 -20.44
C THR A 352 0.93 -3.09 -20.07
N ARG A 353 1.34 -2.13 -20.93
CA ARG A 353 1.02 -0.71 -20.78
C ARG A 353 -0.47 -0.41 -20.78
N SER A 354 -1.31 -1.23 -21.42
CA SER A 354 -2.78 -1.10 -21.34
C SER A 354 -3.31 -1.18 -19.90
N LEU A 355 -2.54 -1.72 -18.95
CA LEU A 355 -2.93 -1.77 -17.55
C LEU A 355 -2.79 -0.43 -16.81
N TRP A 356 -1.96 0.51 -17.28
CA TRP A 356 -1.57 1.69 -16.48
C TRP A 356 -1.28 2.96 -17.27
N ASP A 357 -0.79 2.87 -18.50
CA ASP A 357 -0.21 4.00 -19.20
C ASP A 357 -1.30 4.83 -19.90
N PRO A 358 -1.51 6.10 -19.49
CA PRO A 358 -2.51 6.97 -20.13
C PRO A 358 -2.11 7.39 -21.55
N ASP A 359 -0.89 7.15 -22.00
CA ASP A 359 -0.40 7.50 -23.34
C ASP A 359 -0.24 6.30 -24.28
N TYR A 360 -0.43 5.08 -23.78
CA TYR A 360 -0.48 3.89 -24.63
C TYR A 360 -1.86 3.74 -25.27
N THR A 361 -1.89 3.69 -26.61
CA THR A 361 -3.07 3.27 -27.36
C THR A 361 -2.95 1.79 -27.67
N ASP A 362 -3.92 1.00 -27.24
CA ASP A 362 -3.91 -0.45 -27.42
C ASP A 362 -3.83 -0.82 -28.91
N GLU A 363 -2.81 -1.60 -29.28
CA GLU A 363 -2.43 -1.93 -30.68
C GLU A 363 -3.35 -3.00 -31.32
N THR A 364 -4.65 -2.94 -31.04
CA THR A 364 -5.65 -3.95 -31.42
C THR A 364 -6.97 -3.29 -31.84
N TRP A 365 -8.01 -4.11 -32.05
CA TRP A 365 -9.37 -3.61 -32.31
C TRP A 365 -9.92 -2.69 -31.21
N VAL A 366 -9.38 -2.76 -29.99
CA VAL A 366 -9.73 -1.86 -28.88
C VAL A 366 -9.40 -0.40 -29.23
N ASN A 367 -8.24 -0.17 -29.85
CA ASN A 367 -7.78 1.13 -30.37
C ASN A 367 -8.08 2.32 -29.42
N ALA A 368 -7.81 2.14 -28.12
CA ALA A 368 -8.12 3.11 -27.08
C ALA A 368 -7.05 3.13 -25.99
N LYS A 369 -7.01 4.22 -25.24
CA LYS A 369 -6.21 4.36 -24.02
C LYS A 369 -6.93 3.61 -22.89
N VAL A 370 -6.64 2.31 -22.74
CA VAL A 370 -7.31 1.44 -21.77
C VAL A 370 -7.03 1.90 -20.34
N MET A 371 -5.74 2.05 -19.98
CA MET A 371 -5.27 2.43 -18.63
C MET A 371 -6.06 1.75 -17.51
N LEU A 372 -6.15 0.41 -17.59
CA LEU A 372 -7.16 -0.39 -16.87
C LEU A 372 -7.23 -0.07 -15.38
N ILE A 373 -6.12 -0.15 -14.65
CA ILE A 373 -6.12 0.00 -13.19
C ILE A 373 -6.48 1.45 -12.79
N PRO A 374 -5.86 2.49 -13.38
CA PRO A 374 -6.33 3.86 -13.21
C PRO A 374 -7.83 4.04 -13.50
N ARG A 375 -8.35 3.44 -14.59
CA ARG A 375 -9.76 3.52 -14.99
C ARG A 375 -10.69 2.89 -13.95
N LEU A 376 -10.39 1.67 -13.48
CA LEU A 376 -11.20 1.00 -12.45
C LEU A 376 -11.24 1.83 -11.17
N ARG A 377 -10.09 2.35 -10.73
CA ARG A 377 -10.00 3.19 -9.53
C ARG A 377 -10.75 4.52 -9.70
N GLN A 378 -10.69 5.13 -10.89
CA GLN A 378 -11.44 6.34 -11.20
C GLN A 378 -12.95 6.08 -11.19
N TRP A 379 -13.41 4.97 -11.77
CA TRP A 379 -14.82 4.58 -11.76
C TRP A 379 -15.33 4.32 -10.34
N VAL A 380 -14.58 3.58 -9.53
CA VAL A 380 -14.91 3.40 -8.10
C VAL A 380 -14.99 4.76 -7.38
N ALA A 381 -13.98 5.61 -7.53
CA ALA A 381 -13.96 6.92 -6.88
C ALA A 381 -15.12 7.84 -7.32
N SER A 382 -15.63 7.68 -8.54
CA SER A 382 -16.68 8.53 -9.09
C SER A 382 -18.09 7.99 -8.79
N TYR A 383 -18.28 6.68 -8.90
CA TYR A 383 -19.63 6.08 -8.93
C TYR A 383 -19.94 5.25 -7.68
N TYR A 384 -18.93 4.70 -6.99
CA TYR A 384 -19.13 3.93 -5.75
C TYR A 384 -17.90 3.98 -4.83
N PRO A 385 -17.65 5.12 -4.14
CA PRO A 385 -16.45 5.28 -3.31
C PRO A 385 -16.33 4.25 -2.19
N GLY A 386 -15.09 3.83 -1.92
CA GLY A 386 -14.75 2.90 -0.84
C GLY A 386 -14.72 1.42 -1.23
N LEU A 387 -15.00 1.08 -2.48
CA LEU A 387 -14.75 -0.27 -2.99
C LEU A 387 -13.27 -0.53 -3.22
N GLN A 388 -12.90 -1.81 -3.13
CA GLN A 388 -11.64 -2.32 -3.64
C GLN A 388 -11.76 -2.60 -5.15
N THR A 389 -10.62 -2.78 -5.84
CA THR A 389 -10.57 -3.04 -7.30
C THR A 389 -9.76 -4.30 -7.62
N GLY A 390 -10.18 -5.08 -8.61
CA GLY A 390 -9.45 -6.29 -8.98
C GLY A 390 -9.52 -6.72 -10.44
N VAL A 391 -8.54 -7.54 -10.83
CA VAL A 391 -8.50 -8.25 -12.11
C VAL A 391 -8.51 -9.75 -11.83
N THR A 392 -9.69 -10.35 -11.87
CA THR A 392 -9.94 -11.73 -11.41
C THR A 392 -9.72 -12.81 -12.46
N GLU A 393 -9.47 -12.40 -13.71
CA GLU A 393 -8.81 -13.22 -14.71
C GLU A 393 -7.88 -12.37 -15.59
N TYR A 394 -6.68 -12.89 -15.82
CA TYR A 394 -5.76 -12.36 -16.81
C TYR A 394 -4.74 -13.42 -17.24
N ASN A 395 -4.26 -13.33 -18.48
CA ASN A 395 -3.14 -14.13 -18.97
C ASN A 395 -2.50 -13.49 -20.21
N TRP A 396 -1.18 -13.25 -20.16
CA TRP A 396 -0.40 -12.72 -21.31
C TRP A 396 0.17 -13.81 -22.23
N GLY A 397 -0.10 -15.09 -21.96
CA GLY A 397 0.33 -16.24 -22.77
C GLY A 397 1.83 -16.57 -22.67
N ALA A 398 2.29 -17.41 -23.58
CA ALA A 398 3.66 -17.92 -23.73
C ALA A 398 4.25 -18.50 -22.44
N GLU A 399 3.45 -19.28 -21.69
CA GLU A 399 3.77 -19.66 -20.31
C GLU A 399 5.10 -20.43 -20.19
N GLY A 400 5.35 -21.33 -21.14
CA GLY A 400 6.58 -22.12 -21.22
C GLY A 400 7.82 -21.35 -21.70
N HIS A 401 7.69 -20.06 -22.05
CA HIS A 401 8.75 -19.25 -22.64
C HIS A 401 9.15 -18.08 -21.73
N ILE A 402 10.43 -17.67 -21.77
CA ILE A 402 10.94 -16.59 -20.92
C ILE A 402 10.22 -15.25 -21.14
N ASN A 403 9.72 -15.00 -22.35
CA ASN A 403 8.93 -13.80 -22.65
C ASN A 403 7.57 -13.75 -21.92
N GLY A 404 6.90 -14.91 -21.75
CA GLY A 404 5.70 -14.99 -20.91
C GLY A 404 6.03 -14.71 -19.44
N ALA A 405 7.19 -15.20 -18.98
CA ALA A 405 7.68 -14.95 -17.64
C ALA A 405 8.02 -13.46 -17.39
N THR A 406 8.72 -12.80 -18.33
CA THR A 406 9.00 -11.35 -18.22
C THR A 406 7.71 -10.53 -18.23
N ALA A 407 6.71 -10.90 -19.04
CA ALA A 407 5.40 -10.25 -19.03
C ALA A 407 4.68 -10.47 -17.69
N GLN A 408 4.71 -11.69 -17.14
CA GLN A 408 4.09 -11.99 -15.84
C GLN A 408 4.75 -11.20 -14.69
N ALA A 409 6.08 -11.09 -14.68
CA ALA A 409 6.80 -10.29 -13.68
C ALA A 409 6.43 -8.80 -13.78
N ASP A 410 6.35 -8.27 -15.01
CA ASP A 410 5.95 -6.89 -15.29
C ASP A 410 4.51 -6.62 -14.82
N VAL A 411 3.55 -7.51 -15.13
CA VAL A 411 2.16 -7.40 -14.68
C VAL A 411 2.05 -7.34 -13.15
N LEU A 412 2.77 -8.20 -12.41
CA LEU A 412 2.74 -8.18 -10.94
C LEU A 412 3.35 -6.89 -10.37
N GLY A 413 4.42 -6.41 -10.98
CA GLY A 413 5.00 -5.11 -10.64
C GLY A 413 4.02 -3.96 -10.87
N ILE A 414 3.30 -3.97 -12.00
CA ILE A 414 2.28 -2.97 -12.35
C ILE A 414 1.12 -3.03 -11.35
N PHE A 415 0.61 -4.22 -11.02
CA PHE A 415 -0.48 -4.38 -10.05
C PHE A 415 -0.13 -3.75 -8.69
N GLY A 416 1.07 -4.03 -8.18
CA GLY A 416 1.54 -3.46 -6.91
C GLY A 416 1.74 -1.94 -6.96
N ARG A 417 2.35 -1.43 -8.05
CA ARG A 417 2.62 0.01 -8.23
C ARG A 417 1.34 0.83 -8.38
N GLU A 418 0.41 0.36 -9.22
CA GLU A 418 -0.86 1.05 -9.50
C GLU A 418 -1.89 0.92 -8.36
N GLY A 419 -1.62 0.04 -7.38
CA GLY A 419 -2.49 -0.19 -6.24
C GLY A 419 -3.78 -0.90 -6.62
N LEU A 420 -3.67 -1.98 -7.39
CA LEU A 420 -4.75 -2.94 -7.53
C LEU A 420 -4.90 -3.72 -6.20
N ASP A 421 -6.13 -4.06 -5.82
CA ASP A 421 -6.37 -4.78 -4.57
C ASP A 421 -6.34 -6.30 -4.76
N PHE A 422 -6.92 -6.80 -5.86
CA PHE A 422 -7.03 -8.24 -6.15
C PHE A 422 -6.54 -8.58 -7.56
N GLY A 423 -5.86 -9.71 -7.69
CA GLY A 423 -5.40 -10.25 -8.96
C GLY A 423 -5.46 -11.77 -8.91
N ALA A 424 -6.16 -12.41 -9.84
CA ALA A 424 -6.17 -13.87 -9.95
C ALA A 424 -5.80 -14.28 -11.39
N ARG A 425 -4.65 -14.93 -11.54
CA ARG A 425 -4.18 -15.37 -12.86
C ARG A 425 -5.04 -16.53 -13.37
N TRP A 426 -5.45 -16.46 -14.64
CA TRP A 426 -6.16 -17.54 -15.31
C TRP A 426 -5.22 -18.36 -16.21
N THR A 427 -4.81 -19.56 -15.83
CA THR A 427 -4.91 -20.16 -14.49
C THR A 427 -3.51 -20.21 -13.87
N THR A 428 -3.26 -21.15 -12.96
CA THR A 428 -1.92 -21.39 -12.42
C THR A 428 -1.00 -21.98 -13.50
N PRO A 429 0.13 -21.35 -13.86
CA PRO A 429 1.06 -21.94 -14.82
C PRO A 429 1.65 -23.25 -14.27
N ALA A 430 2.01 -24.19 -15.14
CA ALA A 430 2.67 -25.42 -14.71
C ALA A 430 4.01 -25.11 -13.99
N SER A 431 4.33 -25.84 -12.92
CA SER A 431 5.45 -25.57 -12.01
C SER A 431 6.84 -25.62 -12.68
N ASN A 432 6.96 -26.37 -13.77
CA ASN A 432 8.19 -26.47 -14.56
C ASN A 432 8.42 -25.27 -15.49
N THR A 433 7.47 -24.36 -15.67
CA THR A 433 7.58 -23.21 -16.58
C THR A 433 8.39 -22.04 -15.98
N PRO A 434 8.97 -21.16 -16.80
CA PRO A 434 9.57 -19.91 -16.31
C PRO A 434 8.50 -18.94 -15.81
N THR A 435 7.27 -18.98 -16.32
CA THR A 435 6.17 -18.08 -15.87
C THR A 435 5.77 -18.36 -14.42
N TYR A 436 5.70 -19.64 -14.02
CA TYR A 436 5.55 -20.01 -12.61
C TYR A 436 6.68 -19.44 -11.74
N LYS A 437 7.93 -19.54 -12.22
CA LYS A 437 9.10 -19.00 -11.50
C LYS A 437 9.11 -17.46 -11.45
N ALA A 438 8.53 -16.77 -12.43
CA ALA A 438 8.35 -15.31 -12.37
C ALA A 438 7.41 -14.89 -11.24
N MET A 439 6.32 -15.64 -11.01
CA MET A 439 5.46 -15.42 -9.84
C MET A 439 6.23 -15.71 -8.53
N LYS A 440 7.01 -16.80 -8.52
CA LYS A 440 7.86 -17.18 -7.40
C LYS A 440 8.93 -16.12 -7.07
N MET A 441 9.48 -15.40 -8.06
CA MET A 441 10.42 -14.28 -7.84
C MET A 441 9.83 -13.18 -6.93
N TYR A 442 8.51 -12.97 -6.94
CA TYR A 442 7.85 -11.99 -6.07
C TYR A 442 7.50 -12.53 -4.69
N ARG A 443 7.43 -13.85 -4.49
CA ARG A 443 6.71 -14.43 -3.35
C ARG A 443 7.44 -15.51 -2.57
N ASN A 444 8.43 -16.16 -3.20
CA ASN A 444 9.24 -17.21 -2.61
C ASN A 444 10.56 -17.37 -3.40
N TYR A 445 11.29 -16.28 -3.61
CA TYR A 445 12.45 -16.26 -4.52
C TYR A 445 13.62 -17.11 -4.03
N ASP A 446 13.70 -17.39 -2.72
CA ASP A 446 14.78 -18.12 -2.06
C ASP A 446 14.38 -19.53 -1.61
N GLY A 447 13.13 -19.94 -1.82
CA GLY A 447 12.59 -21.20 -1.32
C GLY A 447 12.19 -21.20 0.16
N ASN A 448 12.37 -20.08 0.88
CA ASN A 448 12.05 -19.92 2.30
C ASN A 448 10.90 -18.92 2.54
N LEU A 449 10.06 -18.71 1.53
CA LEU A 449 8.91 -17.80 1.53
C LEU A 449 9.26 -16.32 1.69
N SER A 450 10.53 -15.94 1.47
CA SER A 450 10.88 -14.53 1.32
C SER A 450 10.21 -13.96 0.07
N GLY A 451 9.54 -12.82 0.22
CA GLY A 451 8.84 -12.14 -0.87
C GLY A 451 9.41 -10.76 -1.17
N PHE A 452 8.90 -10.15 -2.23
CA PHE A 452 9.03 -8.73 -2.52
C PHE A 452 8.45 -7.88 -1.38
N GLY A 453 8.81 -6.60 -1.34
CA GLY A 453 8.26 -5.67 -0.35
C GLY A 453 6.76 -5.46 -0.49
N ASP A 454 6.14 -5.04 0.60
CA ASP A 454 4.70 -4.81 0.77
C ASP A 454 4.34 -3.31 0.76
N THR A 455 5.31 -2.42 0.66
CA THR A 455 5.10 -0.99 0.42
C THR A 455 5.81 -0.58 -0.87
N SER A 456 5.05 -0.43 -1.97
CA SER A 456 5.55 0.13 -3.22
C SER A 456 6.15 1.52 -2.98
N VAL A 457 7.25 1.81 -3.66
CA VAL A 457 7.91 3.12 -3.69
C VAL A 457 8.25 3.47 -5.14
N ARG A 458 8.49 4.75 -5.42
CA ARG A 458 8.77 5.20 -6.79
C ARG A 458 10.01 4.51 -7.36
N ALA A 459 9.86 3.91 -8.54
CA ALA A 459 10.93 3.46 -9.41
C ALA A 459 10.65 3.93 -10.83
N THR A 460 11.60 4.61 -11.48
CA THR A 460 11.44 5.13 -12.83
C THR A 460 12.52 4.61 -13.76
N VAL A 461 12.12 4.31 -14.99
CA VAL A 461 12.97 3.83 -16.09
C VAL A 461 12.66 4.68 -17.33
N PRO A 462 13.60 4.81 -18.28
CA PRO A 462 13.39 5.61 -19.48
C PRO A 462 12.43 4.96 -20.49
N ASN A 463 12.47 3.64 -20.64
CA ASN A 463 11.61 2.91 -21.58
C ASN A 463 11.16 1.55 -21.00
N PRO A 464 9.92 1.44 -20.48
CA PRO A 464 9.40 0.19 -19.90
C PRO A 464 9.18 -0.94 -20.94
N ASP A 465 9.19 -0.63 -22.24
CA ASP A 465 9.08 -1.64 -23.32
C ASP A 465 10.37 -2.46 -23.45
N GLU A 466 11.51 -1.88 -23.09
CA GLU A 466 12.83 -2.52 -23.12
C GLU A 466 13.26 -3.01 -21.74
N LEU A 467 13.02 -2.21 -20.69
CA LEU A 467 13.36 -2.56 -19.32
C LEU A 467 12.41 -1.88 -18.35
N SER A 468 11.74 -2.67 -17.52
CA SER A 468 10.89 -2.18 -16.43
C SER A 468 11.55 -2.41 -15.07
N ALA A 469 11.21 -1.57 -14.10
CA ALA A 469 11.68 -1.73 -12.72
C ALA A 469 10.57 -1.38 -11.72
N PHE A 470 10.51 -2.15 -10.64
CA PHE A 470 9.56 -1.96 -9.55
C PHE A 470 10.31 -2.05 -8.22
N ALA A 471 10.01 -1.15 -7.29
CA ALA A 471 10.65 -1.12 -5.99
C ALA A 471 9.62 -1.15 -4.86
N ALA A 472 9.95 -1.82 -3.77
CA ALA A 472 9.15 -1.82 -2.55
C ALA A 472 10.00 -2.00 -1.30
N LEU A 473 9.60 -1.34 -0.21
CA LEU A 473 10.09 -1.59 1.14
C LEU A 473 9.35 -2.79 1.72
N ARG A 474 10.09 -3.69 2.35
CA ARG A 474 9.58 -4.87 3.04
C ARG A 474 9.47 -4.60 4.53
N SER A 475 8.26 -4.63 5.08
CA SER A 475 7.97 -4.30 6.48
C SER A 475 8.61 -5.26 7.47
N GLY A 476 8.80 -6.53 7.10
CA GLY A 476 9.34 -7.57 7.98
C GLY A 476 10.81 -7.37 8.39
N ASP A 477 11.63 -6.78 7.53
CA ASP A 477 13.07 -6.59 7.77
C ASP A 477 13.62 -5.22 7.34
N GLY A 478 12.76 -4.35 6.80
CA GLY A 478 13.14 -3.03 6.30
C GLY A 478 13.93 -3.06 4.98
N ALA A 479 14.05 -4.21 4.32
CA ALA A 479 14.79 -4.31 3.07
C ALA A 479 14.11 -3.52 1.95
N LEU A 480 14.91 -2.87 1.10
CA LEU A 480 14.46 -2.36 -0.20
C LEU A 480 14.63 -3.48 -1.22
N THR A 481 13.51 -3.93 -1.78
CA THR A 481 13.48 -4.91 -2.87
C THR A 481 13.27 -4.19 -4.19
N ILE A 482 14.07 -4.52 -5.21
CA ILE A 482 13.98 -3.92 -6.55
C ILE A 482 13.92 -5.05 -7.57
N MET A 483 12.80 -5.18 -8.26
CA MET A 483 12.62 -6.10 -9.39
C MET A 483 12.98 -5.36 -10.67
N VAL A 484 13.93 -5.89 -11.44
CA VAL A 484 14.31 -5.39 -12.77
C VAL A 484 13.96 -6.45 -13.80
N VAL A 485 13.15 -6.09 -14.80
CA VAL A 485 12.75 -6.99 -15.88
C VAL A 485 13.32 -6.46 -17.19
N ASN A 486 14.38 -7.10 -17.68
CA ASN A 486 14.99 -6.77 -18.96
C ASN A 486 14.27 -7.52 -20.08
N LYS A 487 13.57 -6.78 -20.94
CA LYS A 487 12.67 -7.30 -21.97
C LYS A 487 13.29 -7.32 -23.36
N VAL A 488 14.45 -6.70 -23.55
CA VAL A 488 15.21 -6.77 -24.81
C VAL A 488 15.49 -8.22 -25.19
N LEU A 489 15.41 -8.53 -26.49
CA LEU A 489 15.46 -9.91 -26.99
C LEU A 489 16.88 -10.45 -27.13
N SER A 490 17.89 -9.59 -27.13
CA SER A 490 19.29 -9.98 -27.31
C SER A 490 20.25 -9.02 -26.61
N GLY A 491 21.48 -9.48 -26.39
CA GLY A 491 22.52 -8.67 -25.76
C GLY A 491 22.42 -8.64 -24.24
N THR A 492 23.30 -7.86 -23.62
CA THR A 492 23.24 -7.56 -22.19
C THR A 492 22.99 -6.08 -22.00
N THR A 493 22.29 -5.72 -20.91
CA THR A 493 21.93 -4.32 -20.64
C THR A 493 22.65 -3.86 -19.37
N PRO A 494 23.63 -2.95 -19.46
CA PRO A 494 24.19 -2.29 -18.30
C PRO A 494 23.10 -1.48 -17.60
N ILE A 495 23.00 -1.59 -16.28
CA ILE A 495 22.08 -0.82 -15.47
C ILE A 495 22.83 -0.07 -14.38
N GLN A 496 22.38 1.15 -14.11
CA GLN A 496 22.81 1.93 -12.95
C GLN A 496 21.56 2.32 -12.16
N ILE A 497 21.54 1.97 -10.87
CA ILE A 497 20.43 2.24 -9.96
C ILE A 497 20.87 3.31 -8.96
N ALA A 498 20.19 4.46 -8.99
CA ALA A 498 20.34 5.51 -7.99
C ALA A 498 19.29 5.35 -6.89
N LEU A 499 19.75 5.30 -5.64
CA LEU A 499 18.94 5.10 -4.45
C LEU A 499 18.69 6.44 -3.74
N GLY A 500 17.45 6.90 -3.75
CA GLY A 500 16.94 8.03 -2.98
C GLY A 500 16.30 7.56 -1.69
N ALA A 501 16.51 8.33 -0.61
CA ALA A 501 15.88 8.14 0.69
C ALA A 501 16.00 6.72 1.30
N PHE A 502 17.04 5.96 0.95
CA PHE A 502 17.33 4.64 1.51
C PHE A 502 18.83 4.46 1.75
N ALA A 503 19.22 4.15 2.99
CA ALA A 503 20.59 3.83 3.34
C ALA A 503 20.76 2.30 3.31
N ALA A 504 21.42 1.78 2.28
CA ALA A 504 21.69 0.35 2.14
C ALA A 504 22.92 -0.09 2.97
N ASN A 505 22.97 -1.36 3.39
CA ASN A 505 24.07 -1.96 4.14
C ASN A 505 25.32 -2.30 3.27
N GLY A 506 25.63 -1.47 2.27
CA GLY A 506 26.82 -1.62 1.42
C GLY A 506 26.79 -2.77 0.40
N SER A 507 25.80 -3.67 0.43
CA SER A 507 25.61 -4.70 -0.60
C SER A 507 24.14 -4.96 -0.91
N ALA A 508 23.90 -5.53 -2.09
CA ALA A 508 22.61 -6.04 -2.55
C ALA A 508 22.73 -7.54 -2.87
N GLN A 509 21.86 -8.36 -2.30
CA GLN A 509 21.72 -9.75 -2.76
C GLN A 509 21.03 -9.77 -4.13
N VAL A 510 21.36 -10.77 -4.94
CA VAL A 510 20.88 -10.87 -6.33
C VAL A 510 20.28 -12.24 -6.57
N TRP A 511 19.03 -12.26 -7.01
CA TRP A 511 18.34 -13.45 -7.49
C TRP A 511 17.92 -13.22 -8.94
N GLN A 512 18.15 -14.20 -9.82
CA GLN A 512 17.89 -14.02 -11.25
C GLN A 512 17.20 -15.22 -11.87
N LEU A 513 16.23 -14.94 -12.75
CA LEU A 513 15.58 -15.88 -13.63
C LEU A 513 15.84 -15.46 -15.09
N THR A 514 16.26 -16.41 -15.92
CA THR A 514 16.46 -16.25 -17.37
C THR A 514 15.82 -17.42 -18.11
N ALA A 515 16.03 -17.52 -19.43
CA ALA A 515 15.64 -18.69 -20.22
C ALA A 515 16.24 -20.02 -19.74
N ALA A 516 17.27 -19.99 -18.88
CA ALA A 516 17.78 -21.17 -18.19
C ALA A 516 16.76 -21.79 -17.20
N ASN A 517 15.66 -21.08 -16.92
CA ASN A 517 14.49 -21.59 -16.20
C ASN A 517 14.80 -22.11 -14.78
N SER A 518 15.71 -21.42 -14.09
CA SER A 518 16.00 -21.61 -12.66
C SER A 518 16.16 -20.26 -11.99
N ILE A 519 15.60 -20.12 -10.78
CA ILE A 519 15.90 -18.95 -9.94
C ILE A 519 17.26 -19.20 -9.31
N THR A 520 18.23 -18.37 -9.64
CA THR A 520 19.62 -18.53 -9.21
C THR A 520 20.04 -17.39 -8.29
N ARG A 521 20.62 -17.74 -7.13
CA ARG A 521 21.31 -16.79 -6.26
C ARG A 521 22.68 -16.47 -6.85
N LEU A 522 22.88 -15.23 -7.28
CA LEU A 522 24.16 -14.75 -7.80
C LEU A 522 25.01 -14.13 -6.68
N ALA A 523 26.24 -13.71 -7.02
CA ALA A 523 27.09 -12.95 -6.10
C ALA A 523 26.46 -11.60 -5.73
N ASP A 524 26.68 -11.16 -4.50
CA ASP A 524 26.21 -9.87 -4.03
C ASP A 524 26.91 -8.73 -4.78
N ILE A 525 26.17 -7.64 -5.04
CA ILE A 525 26.71 -6.44 -5.69
C ILE A 525 26.96 -5.37 -4.64
N SER A 526 28.14 -4.75 -4.68
CA SER A 526 28.46 -3.62 -3.80
C SER A 526 27.59 -2.39 -4.11
N VAL A 527 27.13 -1.73 -3.06
CA VAL A 527 26.42 -0.46 -3.11
C VAL A 527 27.34 0.62 -2.56
N SER A 528 27.64 1.65 -3.35
CA SER A 528 28.53 2.74 -2.95
C SER A 528 27.93 4.09 -3.35
N GLY A 529 27.98 5.06 -2.43
CA GLY A 529 27.44 6.40 -2.68
C GLY A 529 25.98 6.42 -3.13
N ASN A 530 25.15 5.53 -2.58
CA ASN A 530 23.75 5.31 -2.99
C ASN A 530 23.56 4.92 -4.47
N LEU A 531 24.60 4.39 -5.10
CA LEU A 531 24.57 3.87 -6.45
C LEU A 531 24.89 2.38 -6.44
N LEU A 532 24.22 1.65 -7.33
CA LEU A 532 24.53 0.26 -7.66
C LEU A 532 24.59 0.13 -9.18
N GLY A 533 25.67 -0.45 -9.69
CA GLY A 533 25.84 -0.73 -11.12
C GLY A 533 26.00 -2.23 -11.36
N THR A 534 25.32 -2.76 -12.38
CA THR A 534 25.51 -4.16 -12.83
C THR A 534 25.08 -4.33 -14.28
N THR A 535 25.15 -5.54 -14.81
CA THR A 535 24.69 -5.89 -16.16
C THR A 535 23.67 -7.01 -16.06
N VAL A 536 22.50 -6.83 -16.68
CA VAL A 536 21.44 -7.84 -16.72
C VAL A 536 21.35 -8.50 -18.12
N PRO A 537 21.19 -9.83 -18.22
CA PRO A 537 21.03 -10.51 -19.51
C PRO A 537 19.73 -10.09 -20.23
N ALA A 538 19.69 -10.23 -21.55
CA ALA A 538 18.42 -10.19 -22.30
C ALA A 538 17.40 -11.17 -21.74
N GLN A 539 16.12 -10.78 -21.81
CA GLN A 539 14.98 -11.58 -21.31
C GLN A 539 15.24 -12.17 -19.92
N SER A 540 15.45 -11.30 -18.94
CA SER A 540 15.75 -11.70 -17.57
C SER A 540 14.91 -10.95 -16.56
N ILE A 541 14.68 -11.60 -15.42
CA ILE A 541 14.04 -11.02 -14.24
C ILE A 541 15.08 -11.09 -13.12
N THR A 542 15.50 -9.95 -12.61
CA THR A 542 16.52 -9.83 -11.57
C THR A 542 15.93 -9.12 -10.36
N LEU A 543 15.91 -9.81 -9.22
CA LEU A 543 15.54 -9.24 -7.94
C LEU A 543 16.81 -8.85 -7.17
N LEU A 544 16.86 -7.59 -6.76
CA LEU A 544 17.86 -7.05 -5.85
C LEU A 544 17.25 -6.88 -4.47
N VAL A 545 17.90 -7.38 -3.43
CA VAL A 545 17.46 -7.23 -2.04
C VAL A 545 18.54 -6.48 -1.27
N LEU A 546 18.25 -5.23 -0.93
CA LEU A 546 19.13 -4.34 -0.20
C LEU A 546 18.68 -4.28 1.25
N ALA A 547 19.47 -4.86 2.16
CA ALA A 547 19.23 -4.69 3.59
C ALA A 547 19.43 -3.22 3.98
N PRO A 548 18.62 -2.68 4.91
CA PRO A 548 18.88 -1.35 5.42
C PRO A 548 20.20 -1.35 6.21
N SER A 549 20.92 -0.23 6.20
CA SER A 549 22.10 -0.05 7.03
C SER A 549 21.73 -0.30 8.50
N THR A 550 22.58 -1.01 9.24
CA THR A 550 22.38 -1.16 10.68
C THR A 550 22.40 0.22 11.33
N LYS A 551 21.39 0.52 12.15
CA LYS A 551 21.36 1.79 12.88
C LYS A 551 22.37 1.74 14.02
N VAL A 552 23.14 2.81 14.20
CA VAL A 552 24.19 2.89 15.23
C VAL A 552 23.63 3.43 16.54
N GLN A 553 24.27 3.09 17.66
CA GLN A 553 23.89 3.66 18.96
C GLN A 553 24.32 5.13 19.09
N ARG A 554 25.36 5.55 18.36
CA ARG A 554 25.89 6.92 18.41
C ARG A 554 26.35 7.40 17.03
N ALA A 555 25.87 8.58 16.64
CA ALA A 555 26.27 9.32 15.45
C ALA A 555 26.84 10.69 15.82
N TYR A 556 27.50 11.34 14.86
CA TYR A 556 28.15 12.64 15.04
C TYR A 556 27.74 13.63 13.97
N VAL A 557 27.62 14.91 14.35
CA VAL A 557 27.43 16.02 13.43
C VAL A 557 28.53 17.06 13.57
N SER A 558 28.88 17.73 12.48
CA SER A 558 29.87 18.81 12.45
C SER A 558 29.42 19.88 11.46
N ALA A 559 29.37 21.13 11.90
CA ALA A 559 29.04 22.25 11.04
C ALA A 559 30.20 22.61 10.08
N ALA A 560 31.45 22.36 10.50
CA ALA A 560 32.63 22.70 9.71
C ALA A 560 33.05 21.61 8.70
N ALA A 561 32.98 20.34 9.10
CA ALA A 561 33.49 19.20 8.32
C ALA A 561 32.42 18.15 7.98
N GLY A 562 31.17 18.34 8.42
CA GLY A 562 30.11 17.39 8.19
C GLY A 562 29.50 17.48 6.79
N SER A 563 29.03 16.33 6.29
CA SER A 563 28.25 16.20 5.05
C SER A 563 27.11 15.22 5.27
N ASP A 564 25.88 15.58 4.90
CA ASP A 564 24.72 14.69 5.05
C ASP A 564 24.78 13.46 4.13
N VAL A 565 25.69 13.44 3.14
CA VAL A 565 26.00 12.24 2.36
C VAL A 565 26.62 11.13 3.24
N ASN A 566 27.20 11.48 4.40
CA ASN A 566 27.85 10.54 5.31
C ASN A 566 26.87 9.63 6.08
N THR A 567 25.57 9.71 5.83
CA THR A 567 24.59 8.75 6.34
C THR A 567 24.89 7.32 5.86
N SER A 568 25.51 7.16 4.68
CA SER A 568 25.97 5.84 4.20
C SER A 568 27.07 5.23 5.07
N SER A 569 27.83 6.06 5.77
CA SER A 569 28.84 5.68 6.77
C SER A 569 28.33 5.88 8.21
N GLN A 570 27.00 5.91 8.40
CA GLN A 570 26.34 6.02 9.71
C GLN A 570 26.75 7.27 10.51
N CYS A 571 27.15 8.35 9.84
CA CYS A 571 27.61 9.59 10.46
C CYS A 571 28.69 9.34 11.55
N GLY A 572 29.62 8.43 11.28
CA GLY A 572 30.70 8.07 12.21
C GLY A 572 31.62 9.26 12.53
N ARG A 573 32.44 9.15 13.58
CA ARG A 573 33.25 10.29 14.07
C ARG A 573 34.25 10.83 13.02
N SER A 574 34.77 9.97 12.16
CA SER A 574 35.68 10.35 11.05
C SER A 574 34.93 10.88 9.82
N ALA A 575 33.61 10.69 9.73
CA ALA A 575 32.75 11.14 8.65
C ALA A 575 31.40 11.61 9.23
N PRO A 576 31.36 12.74 9.97
CA PRO A 576 30.15 13.22 10.63
C PRO A 576 29.15 13.77 9.60
N CYS A 577 27.86 13.76 9.96
CA CYS A 577 26.83 14.41 9.15
C CYS A 577 26.81 15.93 9.35
N ARG A 578 26.20 16.68 8.42
CA ARG A 578 26.12 18.15 8.52
C ARG A 578 24.98 18.60 9.42
N SER A 579 23.85 17.89 9.42
CA SER A 579 22.63 18.27 10.13
C SER A 579 22.20 17.21 11.15
N PHE A 580 21.47 17.64 12.19
CA PHE A 580 20.81 16.70 13.11
C PHE A 580 19.76 15.86 12.37
N ALA A 581 19.05 16.45 11.40
CA ALA A 581 18.03 15.77 10.60
C ALA A 581 18.57 14.54 9.87
N ALA A 582 19.76 14.63 9.27
CA ALA A 582 20.41 13.47 8.65
C ALA A 582 20.87 12.43 9.69
N ALA A 583 21.53 12.88 10.76
CA ALA A 583 22.11 11.98 11.75
C ALA A 583 21.07 11.18 12.55
N VAL A 584 19.91 11.76 12.89
CA VAL A 584 18.84 11.01 13.58
C VAL A 584 18.27 9.87 12.74
N GLY A 585 18.44 9.91 11.41
CA GLY A 585 18.00 8.86 10.49
C GLY A 585 18.80 7.55 10.64
N VAL A 586 20.08 7.64 11.03
CA VAL A 586 21.00 6.50 11.14
C VAL A 586 21.16 5.97 12.57
N VAL A 587 20.51 6.62 13.55
CA VAL A 587 20.62 6.26 14.97
C VAL A 587 19.46 5.37 15.41
N ALA A 588 19.78 4.33 16.19
CA ALA A 588 18.79 3.42 16.76
C ALA A 588 17.95 4.13 17.84
N SER A 589 16.72 3.67 18.09
CA SER A 589 15.90 4.22 19.17
C SER A 589 16.61 4.03 20.52
N GLY A 590 16.73 5.11 21.30
CA GLY A 590 17.53 5.19 22.52
C GLY A 590 18.98 5.64 22.30
N GLY A 591 19.40 5.89 21.06
CA GLY A 591 20.76 6.33 20.72
C GLY A 591 21.01 7.83 20.91
N GLU A 592 22.19 8.26 20.48
CA GLU A 592 22.70 9.62 20.68
C GLU A 592 23.27 10.24 19.38
N VAL A 593 23.07 11.54 19.21
CA VAL A 593 23.75 12.35 18.18
C VAL A 593 24.56 13.45 18.86
N VAL A 594 25.87 13.46 18.63
CA VAL A 594 26.80 14.42 19.26
C VAL A 594 27.29 15.44 18.23
N ALA A 595 27.05 16.73 18.50
CA ALA A 595 27.61 17.82 17.72
C ALA A 595 29.04 18.14 18.17
N LEU A 596 30.00 17.99 17.26
CA LEU A 596 31.44 18.04 17.53
C LEU A 596 31.99 19.47 17.60
N ASP A 597 31.35 20.43 16.93
CA ASP A 597 31.81 21.81 16.83
C ASP A 597 30.65 22.82 16.95
N SER A 598 31.03 24.08 17.11
CA SER A 598 30.07 25.19 17.18
C SER A 598 29.54 25.51 15.79
N GLY A 599 28.24 25.75 15.67
CA GLY A 599 27.58 26.09 14.41
C GLY A 599 26.08 25.85 14.46
N ASP A 600 25.40 26.14 13.36
CA ASP A 600 23.97 25.89 13.20
C ASP A 600 23.71 24.58 12.43
N TYR A 601 22.79 23.77 12.95
CA TYR A 601 22.52 22.40 12.49
C TYR A 601 21.11 22.22 11.89
N GLY A 602 20.36 23.31 11.76
CA GLY A 602 18.99 23.32 11.22
C GLY A 602 17.97 22.64 12.14
N SER A 603 16.69 22.85 11.82
CA SER A 603 15.56 22.26 12.55
C SER A 603 15.49 20.73 12.38
N VAL A 604 14.91 20.03 13.35
CA VAL A 604 14.89 18.56 13.38
C VAL A 604 13.57 17.97 13.89
N THR A 605 13.13 16.87 13.28
CA THR A 605 11.99 16.06 13.74
C THR A 605 12.49 14.75 14.33
N LEU A 606 12.06 14.43 15.55
CA LEU A 606 12.48 13.22 16.28
C LEU A 606 11.39 12.14 16.18
N ALA A 607 11.53 11.26 15.19
CA ALA A 607 10.60 10.15 14.98
C ALA A 607 10.92 8.90 15.84
N ASN A 608 12.11 8.84 16.45
CA ASN A 608 12.55 7.78 17.34
C ASN A 608 13.10 8.39 18.64
N SER A 609 13.20 7.60 19.71
CA SER A 609 13.81 8.10 20.96
C SER A 609 15.28 8.40 20.72
N VAL A 610 15.75 9.62 21.01
CA VAL A 610 17.14 10.01 20.76
C VAL A 610 17.58 11.13 21.69
N THR A 611 18.88 11.15 21.98
CA THR A 611 19.54 12.24 22.69
C THR A 611 20.34 13.10 21.73
N LEU A 612 20.07 14.41 21.66
CA LEU A 612 20.90 15.37 20.95
C LEU A 612 21.82 16.09 21.94
N ILE A 613 23.12 16.09 21.68
CA ILE A 613 24.15 16.54 22.61
C ILE A 613 25.06 17.57 21.96
N ALA A 614 25.24 18.71 22.61
CA ALA A 614 26.37 19.61 22.33
C ALA A 614 27.64 19.09 23.01
N ALA A 615 28.74 18.93 22.27
CA ALA A 615 30.02 18.64 22.90
C ALA A 615 30.40 19.76 23.90
N PRO A 616 31.06 19.44 25.03
CA PRO A 616 31.42 20.43 26.04
C PRO A 616 32.16 21.64 25.46
N GLY A 617 31.71 22.84 25.83
CA GLY A 617 32.30 24.11 25.38
C GLY A 617 31.94 24.53 23.95
N LYS A 618 31.06 23.80 23.24
CA LYS A 618 30.58 24.17 21.90
C LYS A 618 29.25 24.91 21.96
N GLN A 619 29.09 25.91 21.09
CA GLN A 619 27.81 26.57 20.86
C GLN A 619 27.10 25.91 19.69
N VAL A 620 26.23 24.95 20.00
CA VAL A 620 25.50 24.15 19.02
C VAL A 620 24.10 24.72 18.88
N SER A 621 23.86 25.37 17.73
CA SER A 621 22.60 26.04 17.43
C SER A 621 21.65 25.15 16.63
N ILE A 622 20.35 25.24 16.97
CA ILE A 622 19.24 24.78 16.14
C ILE A 622 18.40 26.03 15.84
N GLY A 623 18.70 26.68 14.72
CA GLY A 623 17.98 27.84 14.21
C GLY A 623 16.72 27.44 13.46
N ALA A 624 15.64 28.20 13.67
CA ALA A 624 14.40 28.06 12.92
C ALA A 624 13.87 29.44 12.48
N THR A 625 13.59 29.58 11.18
CA THR A 625 13.00 30.80 10.58
C THR A 625 11.49 30.71 10.41
N SER A 626 10.93 29.49 10.43
CA SER A 626 9.50 29.19 10.40
C SER A 626 9.25 27.86 11.13
N GLY A 627 7.99 27.54 11.45
CA GLY A 627 7.65 26.26 12.08
C GLY A 627 8.25 26.09 13.48
N ASN A 628 8.87 24.93 13.74
CA ASN A 628 9.46 24.59 15.04
C ASN A 628 10.94 24.20 14.90
N ALA A 629 11.79 24.55 15.86
CA ALA A 629 13.19 24.14 15.85
C ALA A 629 13.36 22.63 16.14
N VAL A 630 12.62 22.09 17.10
CA VAL A 630 12.55 20.65 17.37
C VAL A 630 11.09 20.20 17.41
N THR A 631 10.76 19.17 16.62
CA THR A 631 9.42 18.57 16.58
C THR A 631 9.43 17.13 17.10
N VAL A 632 8.51 16.80 18.01
CA VAL A 632 8.23 15.43 18.46
C VAL A 632 6.74 15.15 18.26
N ALA A 633 6.42 14.36 17.24
CA ALA A 633 5.04 14.08 16.83
C ALA A 633 4.72 12.58 16.75
N THR A 634 5.61 11.73 17.27
CA THR A 634 5.47 10.27 17.24
C THR A 634 5.14 9.74 18.64
N PRO A 635 4.03 9.01 18.83
CA PRO A 635 3.70 8.38 20.12
C PRO A 635 4.83 7.47 20.64
N GLY A 636 5.01 7.42 21.97
CA GLY A 636 6.00 6.56 22.60
C GLY A 636 7.45 7.08 22.58
N VAL A 637 7.77 8.11 21.79
CA VAL A 637 9.13 8.67 21.69
C VAL A 637 9.56 9.41 22.96
N LYS A 638 10.82 9.21 23.36
CA LYS A 638 11.51 9.98 24.40
C LYS A 638 12.63 10.82 23.80
N ALA A 639 12.54 12.14 23.91
CA ALA A 639 13.54 13.07 23.40
C ALA A 639 14.38 13.64 24.56
N VAL A 640 15.70 13.71 24.37
CA VAL A 640 16.62 14.34 25.32
C VAL A 640 17.48 15.37 24.58
N LEU A 641 17.54 16.60 25.09
CA LEU A 641 18.31 17.70 24.52
C LEU A 641 19.29 18.21 25.58
N ARG A 642 20.59 18.22 25.28
CA ARG A 642 21.65 18.59 26.22
C ARG A 642 22.58 19.66 25.66
N GLY A 643 22.65 20.81 26.34
CA GLY A 643 23.62 21.86 26.01
C GLY A 643 23.35 22.63 24.71
N LEU A 644 22.14 22.55 24.16
CA LEU A 644 21.81 23.13 22.86
C LEU A 644 21.32 24.58 22.97
N HIS A 645 21.54 25.37 21.91
CA HIS A 645 21.01 26.72 21.75
C HIS A 645 19.93 26.75 20.65
N LEU A 646 18.66 26.86 21.01
CA LEU A 646 17.55 26.95 20.07
C LEU A 646 17.22 28.42 19.83
N ALA A 647 17.28 28.87 18.58
CA ALA A 647 17.10 30.27 18.20
C ALA A 647 15.91 30.44 17.23
N GLY A 648 14.92 31.21 17.67
CA GLY A 648 13.76 31.60 16.88
C GLY A 648 14.05 32.87 16.08
N PHE A 649 14.07 32.75 14.77
CA PHE A 649 14.22 33.84 13.81
C PHE A 649 12.87 34.09 13.10
N GLY A 650 11.78 34.16 13.88
CA GLY A 650 10.41 34.22 13.37
C GLY A 650 9.65 32.87 13.40
N ALA A 651 10.29 31.80 13.88
CA ALA A 651 9.63 30.52 14.09
C ALA A 651 8.62 30.53 15.26
N ALA A 652 7.67 29.59 15.22
CA ALA A 652 6.62 29.47 16.20
C ALA A 652 7.14 28.89 17.52
N ASN A 653 7.74 27.69 17.52
CA ASN A 653 8.16 27.03 18.77
C ASN A 653 9.62 26.59 18.78
N GLY A 654 10.24 26.65 19.97
CA GLY A 654 11.56 26.04 20.18
C GLY A 654 11.45 24.52 20.16
N ILE A 655 10.66 23.97 21.07
CA ILE A 655 10.35 22.55 21.11
C ILE A 655 8.83 22.39 21.05
N PHE A 656 8.34 21.63 20.07
CA PHE A 656 6.93 21.30 19.93
C PHE A 656 6.73 19.78 20.04
N MET A 657 6.04 19.34 21.09
CA MET A 657 5.69 17.94 21.33
C MET A 657 4.18 17.74 21.25
N SER A 658 3.68 17.33 20.08
CA SER A 658 2.27 17.01 19.86
C SER A 658 1.94 15.53 20.12
N ALA A 659 2.95 14.66 20.11
CA ALA A 659 2.86 13.27 20.59
C ALA A 659 4.22 12.81 21.12
N GLY A 660 4.23 11.91 22.11
CA GLY A 660 5.47 11.41 22.73
C GLY A 660 5.22 10.89 24.15
N ALA A 661 6.22 10.23 24.72
CA ALA A 661 6.16 9.71 26.09
C ALA A 661 7.06 10.48 27.07
N GLY A 662 8.09 11.19 26.59
CA GLY A 662 8.92 12.02 27.47
C GLY A 662 9.84 13.02 26.78
N LEU A 663 10.14 14.10 27.50
CA LEU A 663 11.03 15.19 27.07
C LEU A 663 11.98 15.57 28.22
N SER A 664 13.30 15.47 28.01
CA SER A 664 14.29 16.03 28.93
C SER A 664 15.08 17.15 28.25
N VAL A 665 15.11 18.33 28.87
CA VAL A 665 15.83 19.51 28.38
C VAL A 665 16.82 19.95 29.45
N GLU A 666 18.09 19.75 29.18
CA GLU A 666 19.16 19.90 30.16
C GLU A 666 20.18 20.94 29.67
N ASN A 667 20.41 21.97 30.48
CA ASN A 667 21.40 23.01 30.22
C ASN A 667 21.28 23.67 28.82
N CYS A 668 20.05 23.81 28.32
CA CYS A 668 19.79 24.41 27.01
C CYS A 668 19.46 25.90 27.12
N VAL A 669 19.63 26.63 26.03
CA VAL A 669 19.17 28.01 25.87
C VAL A 669 18.12 28.04 24.75
N ILE A 670 16.93 28.55 25.01
CA ILE A 670 15.83 28.61 24.04
C ILE A 670 15.35 30.07 23.94
N THR A 671 15.50 30.69 22.78
CA THR A 671 15.31 32.15 22.65
C THR A 671 14.59 32.57 21.37
N GLY A 672 13.71 33.57 21.46
CA GLY A 672 13.19 34.30 20.30
C GLY A 672 12.00 33.69 19.56
N PHE A 673 11.26 32.75 20.16
CA PHE A 673 10.15 32.08 19.48
C PHE A 673 8.82 32.85 19.60
N GLY A 674 8.08 32.97 18.48
CA GLY A 674 6.85 33.76 18.38
C GLY A 674 5.63 33.15 19.07
N ALA A 675 5.67 31.84 19.35
CA ALA A 675 4.73 31.15 20.22
C ALA A 675 5.47 30.67 21.48
N SER A 676 5.80 29.39 21.63
CA SER A 676 6.36 28.87 22.88
C SER A 676 7.85 28.51 22.77
N GLY A 677 8.63 28.76 23.82
CA GLY A 677 9.95 28.15 23.95
C GLY A 677 9.83 26.62 23.99
N ILE A 678 8.92 26.11 24.83
CA ILE A 678 8.55 24.70 24.89
C ILE A 678 7.02 24.60 24.89
N ASP A 679 6.42 23.86 23.96
CA ASP A 679 5.01 23.49 23.95
C ASP A 679 4.88 21.96 23.95
N VAL A 680 4.27 21.42 25.00
CA VAL A 680 3.95 19.99 25.12
C VAL A 680 2.43 19.85 25.20
N SER A 681 1.87 19.27 24.14
CA SER A 681 0.43 19.03 23.98
C SER A 681 0.07 17.53 24.06
N ALA A 682 0.95 16.71 24.65
CA ALA A 682 0.81 15.25 24.75
C ALA A 682 0.98 14.74 26.19
N ALA A 683 0.50 13.52 26.44
CA ALA A 683 0.64 12.85 27.74
C ALA A 683 2.07 12.33 27.93
N ALA A 684 2.96 13.22 28.41
CA ALA A 684 4.39 12.97 28.50
C ALA A 684 4.98 13.31 29.88
N GLN A 685 6.08 12.63 30.24
CA GLN A 685 6.94 13.03 31.37
C GLN A 685 7.95 14.07 30.90
N VAL A 686 7.93 15.26 31.51
CA VAL A 686 8.75 16.40 31.08
C VAL A 686 9.71 16.82 32.20
N SER A 687 11.00 16.95 31.89
CA SER A 687 12.01 17.47 32.80
C SER A 687 12.77 18.60 32.12
N VAL A 688 12.81 19.78 32.74
CA VAL A 688 13.60 20.91 32.29
C VAL A 688 14.53 21.33 33.41
N THR A 689 15.83 21.17 33.21
CA THR A 689 16.84 21.37 34.27
C THR A 689 17.95 22.29 33.79
N GLY A 690 18.28 23.29 34.60
CA GLY A 690 19.43 24.18 34.36
C GLY A 690 19.36 24.98 33.06
N SER A 691 18.18 25.09 32.45
CA SER A 691 17.98 25.70 31.14
C SER A 691 17.51 27.15 31.24
N MET A 692 17.78 27.94 30.19
CA MET A 692 17.34 29.33 30.06
C MET A 692 16.40 29.47 28.87
N LEU A 693 15.20 29.98 29.11
CA LEU A 693 14.23 30.34 28.10
C LEU A 693 14.06 31.85 28.12
N ARG A 694 14.29 32.56 27.01
CA ARG A 694 14.20 34.03 27.00
C ARG A 694 13.55 34.60 25.74
N ASN A 695 12.84 35.71 25.89
CA ASN A 695 12.25 36.45 24.76
C ASN A 695 11.36 35.57 23.85
N ASN A 696 10.55 34.69 24.44
CA ASN A 696 9.55 33.89 23.72
C ASN A 696 8.15 34.47 24.00
N ALA A 697 7.11 34.18 23.22
CA ALA A 697 5.78 34.63 23.63
C ALA A 697 5.31 33.90 24.90
N VAL A 698 5.44 32.57 24.92
CA VAL A 698 5.30 31.75 26.12
C VAL A 698 6.63 31.06 26.44
N GLY A 699 7.06 31.04 27.70
CA GLY A 699 8.26 30.30 28.08
C GLY A 699 8.05 28.79 27.94
N VAL A 700 7.20 28.23 28.81
CA VAL A 700 6.82 26.80 28.79
C VAL A 700 5.31 26.67 28.81
N LYS A 701 4.75 25.94 27.85
CA LYS A 701 3.33 25.60 27.73
C LYS A 701 3.14 24.09 27.87
N LEU A 702 2.27 23.69 28.79
CA LEU A 702 1.99 22.29 29.13
C LEU A 702 0.50 22.03 29.04
N GLU A 703 0.13 21.08 28.20
CA GLU A 703 -1.23 20.61 27.93
C GLU A 703 -1.26 19.07 27.84
N GLY A 704 -2.39 18.49 27.41
CA GLY A 704 -2.44 17.08 27.03
C GLY A 704 -2.12 16.05 28.11
N ALA A 705 -2.33 16.37 29.41
CA ALA A 705 -1.93 15.52 30.55
C ALA A 705 -0.41 15.34 30.73
N ALA A 706 0.39 16.33 30.28
CA ALA A 706 1.82 16.38 30.58
C ALA A 706 2.10 16.49 32.08
N LYS A 707 3.15 15.81 32.55
CA LYS A 707 3.65 15.86 33.93
C LYS A 707 5.06 16.42 33.93
N ALA A 708 5.22 17.66 34.37
CA ALA A 708 6.47 18.40 34.22
C ALA A 708 7.18 18.72 35.54
N THR A 709 8.51 18.66 35.52
CA THR A 709 9.39 19.22 36.56
C THR A 709 10.33 20.25 35.95
N LEU A 710 10.30 21.47 36.46
CA LEU A 710 11.18 22.57 36.08
C LEU A 710 12.10 22.88 37.27
N GLN A 711 13.38 22.55 37.14
CA GLN A 711 14.37 22.72 38.21
C GLN A 711 15.50 23.66 37.78
N SER A 712 15.73 24.71 38.57
CA SER A 712 16.79 25.70 38.30
C SER A 712 16.70 26.32 36.90
N VAL A 713 15.47 26.53 36.41
CA VAL A 713 15.19 27.11 35.10
C VAL A 713 15.13 28.63 35.21
N LYS A 714 15.57 29.34 34.15
CA LYS A 714 15.40 30.79 34.03
C LYS A 714 14.47 31.09 32.85
N ILE A 715 13.32 31.69 33.10
CA ILE A 715 12.34 32.10 32.09
C ILE A 715 12.26 33.63 32.11
N LEU A 716 12.75 34.30 31.07
CA LEU A 716 13.02 35.73 31.09
C LEU A 716 12.36 36.46 29.90
N GLY A 717 11.61 37.53 30.17
CA GLY A 717 11.08 38.42 29.15
C GLY A 717 10.09 37.76 28.20
N SER A 718 9.23 36.86 28.71
CA SER A 718 8.20 36.25 27.87
C SER A 718 7.08 37.24 27.56
N SER A 719 6.76 37.53 26.30
CA SER A 719 5.83 38.63 25.98
C SER A 719 4.38 38.37 26.42
N SER A 720 3.95 37.10 26.48
CA SER A 720 2.63 36.66 26.94
C SER A 720 2.71 36.04 28.35
N GLU A 721 3.32 34.86 28.49
CA GLU A 721 3.41 34.16 29.77
C GLU A 721 4.75 33.46 30.02
N GLY A 722 5.19 33.39 31.27
CA GLY A 722 6.34 32.59 31.67
C GLY A 722 6.05 31.08 31.56
N VAL A 723 5.10 30.59 32.35
CA VAL A 723 4.65 29.20 32.35
C VAL A 723 3.14 29.12 32.24
N VAL A 724 2.65 28.32 31.29
CA VAL A 724 1.24 27.99 31.11
C VAL A 724 1.05 26.49 31.38
N VAL A 725 0.15 26.16 32.29
CA VAL A 725 -0.31 24.79 32.53
C VAL A 725 -1.81 24.78 32.29
N ALA A 726 -2.22 24.18 31.19
CA ALA A 726 -3.59 24.19 30.75
C ALA A 726 -4.11 22.78 30.45
N LYS A 727 -5.43 22.65 30.40
CA LYS A 727 -6.08 21.44 29.90
C LYS A 727 -7.40 21.78 29.21
N SER A 728 -7.51 21.34 27.97
CA SER A 728 -8.72 21.37 27.14
C SER A 728 -9.15 19.91 26.86
N VAL A 729 -10.46 19.65 26.96
CA VAL A 729 -11.15 18.35 26.80
C VAL A 729 -10.80 17.67 25.44
N PRO A 730 -10.77 16.31 25.27
CA PRO A 730 -11.31 15.24 26.11
C PRO A 730 -10.30 14.33 26.86
N ALA A 731 -10.86 13.30 27.52
CA ALA A 731 -10.34 12.52 28.65
C ALA A 731 -8.86 12.09 28.61
N GLY A 732 -8.17 12.33 29.73
CA GLY A 732 -6.79 11.96 30.03
C GLY A 732 -6.41 12.40 31.44
N GLY A 733 -5.23 12.01 31.96
CA GLY A 733 -4.77 12.34 33.32
C GLY A 733 -4.65 13.84 33.63
N ALA A 734 -4.28 14.20 34.86
CA ALA A 734 -4.04 15.61 35.22
C ALA A 734 -2.80 16.17 34.51
N THR A 735 -2.87 17.40 34.02
CA THR A 735 -1.67 18.14 33.58
C THR A 735 -1.02 18.73 34.83
N THR A 736 0.26 18.42 35.09
CA THR A 736 0.95 18.85 36.31
C THR A 736 2.26 19.55 36.02
N ALA A 737 2.62 20.51 36.87
CA ALA A 737 3.94 21.15 36.84
C ALA A 737 4.48 21.36 38.25
N SER A 738 5.75 21.00 38.47
CA SER A 738 6.49 21.27 39.70
C SER A 738 7.67 22.20 39.38
N LEU A 739 7.65 23.41 39.93
CA LEU A 739 8.67 24.43 39.73
C LEU A 739 9.50 24.54 41.01
N ALA A 740 10.81 24.30 40.90
CA ALA A 740 11.74 24.35 42.03
C ALA A 740 13.00 25.16 41.67
N GLY A 741 13.37 26.15 42.47
CA GLY A 741 14.57 26.95 42.20
C GLY A 741 14.50 27.76 40.90
N THR A 742 13.29 27.99 40.38
CA THR A 742 13.08 28.58 39.05
C THR A 742 12.89 30.09 39.16
N ILE A 743 13.43 30.84 38.20
CA ILE A 743 13.27 32.30 38.09
C ILE A 743 12.41 32.58 36.88
N ILE A 744 11.28 33.27 37.08
CA ILE A 744 10.36 33.70 36.03
C ILE A 744 10.23 35.21 36.11
N ALA A 745 10.84 35.94 35.19
CA ALA A 745 10.97 37.39 35.31
C ALA A 745 10.68 38.16 34.02
N GLY A 746 9.87 39.22 34.12
CA GLY A 746 9.53 40.10 33.01
C GLY A 746 8.55 39.48 32.02
N GLY A 747 7.61 40.29 31.52
CA GLY A 747 6.59 39.84 30.57
C GLY A 747 5.16 40.20 30.93
N GLY A 748 4.22 39.48 30.33
CA GLY A 748 2.79 39.57 30.63
C GLY A 748 2.44 38.94 31.97
N TRP A 749 2.35 37.60 32.05
CA TRP A 749 2.11 36.86 33.31
C TRP A 749 3.24 35.89 33.65
N GLY A 750 3.48 35.64 34.95
CA GLY A 750 4.49 34.70 35.41
C GLY A 750 4.08 33.24 35.22
N VAL A 751 3.09 32.78 35.97
CA VAL A 751 2.58 31.40 35.92
C VAL A 751 1.05 31.44 35.81
N ARG A 752 0.50 30.76 34.81
CA ARG A 752 -0.93 30.58 34.60
C ARG A 752 -1.30 29.10 34.68
N ALA A 753 -2.13 28.74 35.65
CA ALA A 753 -2.77 27.43 35.75
C ALA A 753 -4.25 27.56 35.35
N GLY A 754 -4.73 26.75 34.41
CA GLY A 754 -6.12 26.83 33.97
C GLY A 754 -6.70 25.53 33.39
N ALA A 755 -7.74 24.99 34.04
CA ALA A 755 -8.51 23.88 33.52
C ALA A 755 -9.81 24.37 32.87
N ALA A 756 -10.10 23.88 31.65
CA ALA A 756 -11.36 24.09 30.94
C ALA A 756 -12.15 22.77 30.84
N GLY A 757 -13.48 22.85 30.92
CA GLY A 757 -14.40 21.71 30.85
C GLY A 757 -14.43 20.81 32.10
N THR A 758 -15.52 20.08 32.29
CA THR A 758 -15.90 19.39 33.56
C THR A 758 -14.94 18.30 34.04
N THR A 759 -14.06 17.79 33.18
CA THR A 759 -13.13 16.69 33.49
C THR A 759 -11.65 17.11 33.46
N GLY A 760 -11.36 18.39 33.22
CA GLY A 760 -10.00 18.91 33.21
C GLY A 760 -9.42 19.03 34.63
N THR A 761 -8.21 18.50 34.87
CA THR A 761 -7.47 18.70 36.13
C THR A 761 -6.09 19.28 35.85
N VAL A 762 -5.78 20.40 36.50
CA VAL A 762 -4.46 21.08 36.46
C VAL A 762 -3.91 21.21 37.88
N ILE A 763 -2.64 20.84 38.08
CA ILE A 763 -1.96 20.96 39.37
C ILE A 763 -0.59 21.62 39.19
N VAL A 764 -0.36 22.75 39.86
CA VAL A 764 0.92 23.45 39.82
C VAL A 764 1.49 23.61 41.22
N ASN A 765 2.73 23.16 41.44
CA ASN A 765 3.47 23.35 42.68
C ASN A 765 4.66 24.26 42.41
N ILE A 766 4.81 25.32 43.21
CA ILE A 766 5.87 26.30 43.06
C ILE A 766 6.60 26.40 44.39
N THR A 767 7.89 26.06 44.40
CA THR A 767 8.72 26.08 45.61
C THR A 767 10.07 26.73 45.37
N ARG A 768 10.60 27.47 46.35
CA ARG A 768 11.94 28.08 46.28
C ARG A 768 12.18 28.86 44.98
N SER A 769 11.14 29.49 44.44
CA SER A 769 11.15 30.11 43.11
C SER A 769 10.92 31.62 43.21
N ARG A 770 11.25 32.34 42.15
CA ARG A 770 11.13 33.80 42.06
C ARG A 770 10.25 34.17 40.87
N VAL A 771 9.13 34.85 41.10
CA VAL A 771 8.23 35.34 40.05
C VAL A 771 8.18 36.86 40.12
N LEU A 772 8.82 37.51 39.13
CA LEU A 772 9.24 38.90 39.24
C LEU A 772 8.78 39.76 38.06
N ASN A 773 8.37 41.00 38.34
CA ASN A 773 8.27 42.07 37.34
C ASN A 773 7.32 41.79 36.15
N HIS A 774 6.18 41.14 36.40
CA HIS A 774 5.18 40.86 35.36
C HIS A 774 4.13 41.97 35.27
N GLY A 775 3.91 42.49 34.06
CA GLY A 775 3.00 43.61 33.80
C GLY A 775 1.51 43.28 34.01
N GLY A 776 1.14 41.99 33.94
CA GLY A 776 -0.19 41.48 34.28
C GLY A 776 -0.25 40.89 35.69
N GLY A 777 0.45 39.79 35.94
CA GLY A 777 0.52 39.23 37.29
C GLY A 777 1.47 38.04 37.46
N GLY A 778 1.80 37.74 38.71
CA GLY A 778 2.78 36.74 39.10
C GLY A 778 2.25 35.32 38.92
N VAL A 779 1.35 34.87 39.81
CA VAL A 779 0.80 33.51 39.76
C VAL A 779 -0.72 33.56 39.73
N ARG A 780 -1.31 32.97 38.68
CA ARG A 780 -2.74 32.97 38.42
C ARG A 780 -3.30 31.55 38.35
N ALA A 781 -4.36 31.29 39.11
CA ALA A 781 -5.20 30.10 39.00
C ALA A 781 -6.57 30.50 38.42
N VAL A 782 -6.98 29.89 37.30
CA VAL A 782 -8.27 30.14 36.65
C VAL A 782 -9.04 28.83 36.54
N ASN A 783 -10.30 28.81 36.96
CA ASN A 783 -11.16 27.66 36.74
C ASN A 783 -12.26 27.98 35.72
N GLY A 784 -12.15 27.42 34.51
CA GLY A 784 -13.11 27.57 33.42
C GLY A 784 -14.07 26.39 33.27
N GLY A 785 -14.28 25.62 34.35
CA GLY A 785 -15.23 24.49 34.38
C GLY A 785 -14.65 23.16 34.86
N GLY A 786 -13.34 23.07 35.13
CA GLY A 786 -12.67 21.87 35.63
C GLY A 786 -12.18 21.99 37.08
N SER A 787 -11.00 21.43 37.39
CA SER A 787 -10.31 21.54 38.67
C SER A 787 -8.90 22.09 38.47
N THR A 788 -8.63 23.26 39.07
CA THR A 788 -7.31 23.91 39.01
C THR A 788 -6.76 24.09 40.42
N GLY A 789 -5.62 23.48 40.71
CA GLY A 789 -4.92 23.56 41.98
C GLY A 789 -3.55 24.23 41.84
N VAL A 790 -3.26 25.21 42.68
CA VAL A 790 -1.93 25.83 42.79
C VAL A 790 -1.46 25.79 44.24
N THR A 791 -0.22 25.33 44.47
CA THR A 791 0.44 25.37 45.78
C THR A 791 1.73 26.16 45.69
N LEU A 792 1.90 27.15 46.59
CA LEU A 792 3.07 28.03 46.63
C LEU A 792 3.78 27.95 47.99
N GLY A 793 5.09 27.73 48.01
CA GLY A 793 5.89 27.73 49.25
C GLY A 793 7.31 28.27 49.07
N ARG A 794 7.87 28.90 50.11
CA ARG A 794 9.24 29.42 50.19
C ARG A 794 9.66 30.23 48.95
N SER A 795 8.76 31.00 48.37
CA SER A 795 8.96 31.69 47.10
C SER A 795 8.83 33.20 47.23
N LEU A 796 9.50 33.94 46.33
CA LEU A 796 9.45 35.40 46.26
C LEU A 796 8.58 35.82 45.07
N ILE A 797 7.52 36.57 45.35
CA ILE A 797 6.60 37.13 44.35
C ILE A 797 6.67 38.67 44.46
N SER A 798 7.29 39.33 43.49
CA SER A 798 7.63 40.75 43.63
C SER A 798 7.57 41.54 42.32
N GLY A 799 7.19 42.82 42.38
CA GLY A 799 7.19 43.71 41.21
C GLY A 799 6.09 43.42 40.19
N ASN A 800 5.09 42.60 40.52
CA ASN A 800 4.03 42.23 39.58
C ASN A 800 2.84 43.19 39.71
N ALA A 801 2.06 43.40 38.64
CA ALA A 801 0.81 44.15 38.75
C ALA A 801 -0.17 43.49 39.74
N ILE A 802 -0.34 42.17 39.65
CA ILE A 802 -1.00 41.34 40.68
C ILE A 802 -0.04 40.23 41.12
N GLY A 803 0.27 40.09 42.40
CA GLY A 803 1.15 39.03 42.92
C GLY A 803 0.52 37.65 42.74
N LEU A 804 -0.54 37.36 43.49
CA LEU A 804 -1.34 36.14 43.39
C LEU A 804 -2.76 36.44 42.95
N GLN A 805 -3.28 35.65 42.01
CA GLN A 805 -4.65 35.77 41.55
C GLN A 805 -5.36 34.42 41.53
N ASN A 806 -6.46 34.29 42.25
CA ASN A 806 -7.33 33.11 42.20
C ASN A 806 -8.71 33.47 41.63
N GLN A 807 -9.06 32.91 40.48
CA GLN A 807 -10.34 33.06 39.78
C GLN A 807 -11.05 31.70 39.71
N GLY A 808 -11.60 31.26 40.84
CA GLY A 808 -12.42 30.04 40.94
C GLY A 808 -11.63 28.73 41.09
N GLY A 809 -10.31 28.79 41.26
CA GLY A 809 -9.46 27.62 41.54
C GLY A 809 -9.23 27.36 43.03
N ILE A 810 -8.45 26.32 43.34
CA ILE A 810 -7.94 26.03 44.67
C ILE A 810 -6.51 26.55 44.75
N PHE A 811 -6.28 27.61 45.51
CA PHE A 811 -4.96 28.20 45.69
C PHE A 811 -4.51 28.07 47.14
N ARG A 812 -3.38 27.39 47.36
CA ARG A 812 -2.79 27.15 48.67
C ARG A 812 -1.41 27.80 48.82
N SER A 813 -1.11 28.33 50.00
CA SER A 813 0.16 28.99 50.31
C SER A 813 0.71 28.50 51.66
N SER A 814 1.99 28.11 51.71
CA SER A 814 2.65 27.55 52.91
C SER A 814 3.04 28.57 53.99
N GLN A 815 2.41 29.76 54.00
CA GLN A 815 2.66 30.88 54.94
C GLN A 815 4.14 31.33 55.10
N ASN A 816 5.03 30.90 54.20
CA ASN A 816 6.46 31.18 54.22
C ASN A 816 6.95 31.79 52.89
N ASN A 817 6.05 32.48 52.20
CA ASN A 817 6.32 33.20 50.94
C ASN A 817 6.56 34.68 51.23
N THR A 818 7.36 35.34 50.39
CA THR A 818 7.61 36.78 50.48
C THR A 818 6.91 37.50 49.34
N PHE A 819 6.06 38.47 49.69
CA PHE A 819 5.39 39.37 48.75
C PHE A 819 5.95 40.78 48.97
N SER A 820 6.40 41.43 47.90
CA SER A 820 7.01 42.77 48.02
C SER A 820 6.90 43.54 46.71
N GLY A 821 6.43 44.79 46.77
CA GLY A 821 6.40 45.69 45.61
C GLY A 821 5.47 45.25 44.47
N ASN A 822 4.45 44.43 44.74
CA ASN A 822 3.39 44.19 43.76
C ASN A 822 2.35 45.33 43.80
N GLY A 823 1.65 45.59 42.71
CA GLY A 823 0.54 46.56 42.69
C GLY A 823 -0.63 46.10 43.56
N THR A 824 -0.96 44.81 43.49
CA THR A 824 -1.87 44.12 44.41
C THR A 824 -1.25 42.79 44.78
N ASP A 825 -0.95 42.55 46.06
CA ASP A 825 -0.29 41.29 46.47
C ASP A 825 -1.17 40.06 46.24
N VAL A 826 -2.47 40.14 46.57
CA VAL A 826 -3.41 39.02 46.47
C VAL A 826 -4.78 39.49 45.97
N SER A 827 -5.31 38.78 44.97
CA SER A 827 -6.68 38.94 44.44
C SER A 827 -7.41 37.58 44.45
N GLY A 828 -8.48 37.48 45.23
CA GLY A 828 -9.26 36.23 45.40
C GLY A 828 -8.82 35.40 46.60
N THR A 829 -9.50 34.27 46.85
CA THR A 829 -9.29 33.44 48.04
C THR A 829 -8.01 32.61 47.95
N ILE A 830 -7.11 32.75 48.93
CA ILE A 830 -5.92 31.91 49.09
C ILE A 830 -5.98 31.22 50.45
N THR A 831 -5.88 29.89 50.48
CA THR A 831 -5.90 29.10 51.71
C THR A 831 -4.49 28.93 52.26
N GLY A 832 -4.27 29.34 53.51
CA GLY A 832 -3.03 29.04 54.23
C GLY A 832 -2.94 27.55 54.55
N LEU A 833 -1.80 26.92 54.26
CA LEU A 833 -1.49 25.57 54.74
C LEU A 833 -0.79 25.68 56.09
N SER A 834 -1.39 25.05 57.12
CA SER A 834 -0.74 24.86 58.41
C SER A 834 0.44 23.89 58.24
N PRO A 835 1.58 24.11 58.91
CA PRO A 835 2.64 23.10 58.95
C PRO A 835 2.05 21.80 59.52
N SER A 836 2.14 20.69 58.78
CA SER A 836 1.90 19.35 59.29
C SER A 836 3.13 18.83 60.02
#